data_AF-A0A1F6PHP4-F1
#
_entry.id   AF-A0A1F6PHP4-F1
#
_cell.length_a   1.000
_cell.length_b   1.000
_cell.length_c   1.000
_cell.angle_alpha   90.00
_cell.angle_beta   90.00
_cell.angle_gamma   90.00
#
_symmetry.space_group_name_H-M   'P 1'
#
loop_
_entity.id
_entity.type
_entity.pdbx_description
1 polymer ?
#
loop_
_entity_poly.entity_id
_entity_poly.type
_entity_poly.pdbx_seq_one_letter_code
_entity_poly.pdbx_strand_id
1 'polypeptide(L)'
;MKTEVVKKFLEFLSQNKENISENELLSLKNHEIFSNNANILENITYIVEYLERERIIRWIIDSIRESLDLNEVLQTTVEEVGKLLKVDRCLIALFNKETHKFEAKNEYRTSEDIPPILGNELLINNSIEYYNNLVVDHIPIIFNKITSPDAANEKARQFYKVYKSKSAIIVPVIHKGEVLAAFSIHQVEKQREWESNHIELLTDIGNQVAIAIKQADLYSTTQKQIEREALLRRVTNTIRSSLDIDEVLNNICSELFNLFKVDKVALSRYSEYENAPVWTFLVEYQIKTCLPKLKDINPSHQTSAYFAECIFDKGENIVIENMNDSDYPEFFRDIYKKIGVKSLLAVPIKKDNERWGAIGLLQNNNYRQWSQDEINLLAIIADNISIAIKQAELYSITKNQAEKEKRNAEKERLLRSIISKIRKSLNIDETLEIVCKEVAELFNVGKVTVFKYPNKDNYQEFLLMREYKAREEFKGIQTLGCNSQIGDYFAKIILNKEETTLAIDNIYEYQTPDFFKEFFNIAEAKSMIFTPIKQGDEVWGIISLVEYDYFRRWTQEEIRLLETIADQIYIAISQANLFSKIQQATRLKSEFVANMSHEFRTPLNAIIGFSEMLLKGYYGHLSDKGLEYLKNITISGKHLLLLVNNILDLSKIESGNANLVYEKFNSEHVINEIVLTLRSLAIKKNVSMDLQLENITINADISKFRQIMYNLLSNSVKFTPENGKIAVSTSIEDNMLRVNVDDTGIGIARKDFDKIFKEFTQLDSSYTRKQEGTGLGLALTQKLVELHKGSVNFESQEGKGTRFWFTLPDAEKLE
;
A
#
# COMPACT_ATOMS: atom_id res chain seq x y z
N MET A 1 78.30 63.11 -34.06
CA MET A 1 77.79 62.52 -32.80
C MET A 1 76.29 62.70 -32.58
N LYS A 2 75.66 63.85 -32.85
CA LYS A 2 74.20 64.04 -32.59
C LYS A 2 73.26 63.13 -33.43
N THR A 3 73.59 62.82 -34.69
CA THR A 3 72.68 62.07 -35.58
C THR A 3 72.58 60.56 -35.28
N GLU A 4 73.67 59.95 -34.83
CA GLU A 4 73.75 58.50 -34.58
C GLU A 4 73.13 58.09 -33.25
N VAL A 5 73.21 58.97 -32.24
CA VAL A 5 72.50 58.84 -30.97
C VAL A 5 70.99 58.95 -31.18
N VAL A 6 70.54 59.91 -32.00
CA VAL A 6 69.13 60.07 -32.40
C VAL A 6 68.62 58.81 -33.11
N LYS A 7 69.40 58.23 -34.03
CA LYS A 7 69.01 57.01 -34.75
C LYS A 7 68.88 55.80 -33.82
N LYS A 8 69.86 55.57 -32.94
CA LYS A 8 69.80 54.48 -31.95
C LYS A 8 68.66 54.65 -30.94
N PHE A 9 68.35 55.90 -30.57
CA PHE A 9 67.23 56.20 -29.68
C PHE A 9 65.87 55.94 -30.35
N LEU A 10 65.73 56.29 -31.63
CA LEU A 10 64.54 55.95 -32.42
C LEU A 10 64.38 54.44 -32.62
N GLU A 11 65.47 53.70 -32.85
CA GLU A 11 65.45 52.23 -32.88
C GLU A 11 65.04 51.63 -31.52
N PHE A 12 65.56 52.17 -30.42
CA PHE A 12 65.18 51.75 -29.06
C PHE A 12 63.70 51.99 -28.76
N LEU A 13 63.19 53.18 -29.05
CA LEU A 13 61.77 53.52 -28.88
C LEU A 13 60.89 52.61 -29.73
N SER A 14 61.32 52.28 -30.95
CA SER A 14 60.57 51.40 -31.83
C SER A 14 60.52 49.94 -31.35
N GLN A 15 61.62 49.45 -30.76
CA GLN A 15 61.73 48.08 -30.25
C GLN A 15 61.08 47.86 -28.87
N ASN A 16 60.88 48.93 -28.09
CA ASN A 16 60.40 48.84 -26.70
C ASN A 16 59.05 49.51 -26.47
N LYS A 17 58.24 49.73 -27.52
CA LYS A 17 56.96 50.46 -27.45
C LYS A 17 56.00 49.95 -26.36
N GLU A 18 56.04 48.66 -26.05
CA GLU A 18 55.16 48.03 -25.04
C GLU A 18 55.65 48.18 -23.59
N ASN A 19 56.91 48.58 -23.37
CA ASN A 19 57.57 48.58 -22.05
C ASN A 19 57.91 49.99 -21.51
N ILE A 20 57.48 51.06 -22.19
CA ILE A 20 57.75 52.45 -21.80
C ILE A 20 56.45 53.08 -21.31
N SER A 21 56.47 53.71 -20.13
CA SER A 21 55.28 54.36 -19.59
C SER A 21 54.96 55.69 -20.30
N GLU A 22 53.67 56.04 -20.35
CA GLU A 22 53.18 57.31 -20.91
C GLU A 22 53.86 58.52 -20.28
N ASN A 23 54.09 58.48 -18.96
CA ASN A 23 54.78 59.53 -18.20
C ASN A 23 56.27 59.68 -18.58
N GLU A 24 56.96 58.57 -18.86
CA GLU A 24 58.35 58.60 -19.33
C GLU A 24 58.43 59.22 -20.73
N LEU A 25 57.51 58.88 -21.63
CA LEU A 25 57.44 59.47 -22.98
C LEU A 25 57.09 60.96 -22.96
N LEU A 26 56.16 61.38 -22.11
CA LEU A 26 55.83 62.79 -21.88
C LEU A 26 57.01 63.58 -21.29
N SER A 27 57.79 62.98 -20.39
CA SER A 27 59.01 63.59 -19.86
C SER A 27 60.09 63.77 -20.93
N LEU A 28 60.23 62.79 -21.83
CA LEU A 28 61.16 62.83 -22.96
C LEU A 28 60.75 63.88 -23.99
N LYS A 29 59.44 64.05 -24.23
CA LYS A 29 58.89 65.10 -25.12
C LYS A 29 59.27 66.52 -24.67
N ASN A 30 59.35 66.73 -23.36
CA ASN A 30 59.63 68.03 -22.75
C ASN A 30 61.13 68.31 -22.52
N HIS A 31 62.01 67.34 -22.80
CA HIS A 31 63.45 67.50 -22.60
C HIS A 31 64.11 68.27 -23.76
N GLU A 32 64.97 69.23 -23.43
CA GLU A 32 65.57 70.23 -24.34
C GLU A 32 66.30 69.68 -25.58
N ILE A 33 66.76 68.42 -25.51
CA ILE A 33 67.50 67.73 -26.57
C ILE A 33 66.53 67.12 -27.59
N PHE A 34 65.37 66.67 -27.15
CA PHE A 34 64.38 65.97 -27.97
C PHE A 34 63.30 66.92 -28.51
N SER A 35 62.98 68.00 -27.78
CA SER A 35 62.01 69.03 -28.19
C SER A 35 62.41 69.84 -29.43
N ASN A 36 63.69 69.78 -29.82
CA ASN A 36 64.21 70.48 -31.01
C ASN A 36 64.34 69.58 -32.26
N ASN A 37 63.91 68.30 -32.18
CA ASN A 37 64.00 67.35 -33.31
C ASN A 37 62.63 66.83 -33.72
N ALA A 38 62.14 67.32 -34.87
CA ALA A 38 60.82 66.98 -35.41
C ALA A 38 60.58 65.47 -35.55
N ASN A 39 61.57 64.69 -36.01
CA ASN A 39 61.42 63.24 -36.18
C ASN A 39 61.31 62.47 -34.85
N ILE A 40 61.94 62.95 -33.78
CA ILE A 40 61.82 62.33 -32.45
C ILE A 40 60.46 62.67 -31.85
N LEU A 41 60.03 63.93 -31.95
CA LEU A 41 58.72 64.38 -31.51
C LEU A 41 57.58 63.64 -32.21
N GLU A 42 57.71 63.40 -33.51
CA GLU A 42 56.74 62.64 -34.30
C GLU A 42 56.67 61.16 -33.87
N ASN A 43 57.82 60.50 -33.67
CA ASN A 43 57.84 59.10 -33.20
C ASN A 43 57.34 58.95 -31.76
N ILE A 44 57.68 59.88 -30.85
CA ILE A 44 57.16 59.88 -29.48
C ILE A 44 55.64 60.09 -29.51
N THR A 45 55.15 61.03 -30.33
CA THR A 45 53.71 61.29 -30.46
C THR A 45 52.98 60.06 -31.01
N TYR A 46 53.52 59.39 -32.04
CA TYR A 46 52.97 58.14 -32.57
C TYR A 46 52.92 57.02 -31.52
N ILE A 47 53.96 56.87 -30.70
CA ILE A 47 53.98 55.83 -29.65
C ILE A 47 52.99 56.14 -28.53
N VAL A 48 52.84 57.41 -28.15
CA VAL A 48 51.83 57.85 -27.17
C VAL A 48 50.41 57.57 -27.70
N GLU A 49 50.11 57.94 -28.94
CA GLU A 49 48.81 57.67 -29.57
C GLU A 49 48.54 56.15 -29.68
N TYR A 50 49.56 55.35 -29.99
CA TYR A 50 49.46 53.89 -30.01
C TYR A 50 49.16 53.30 -28.62
N LEU A 51 49.86 53.76 -27.57
CA LEU A 51 49.65 53.30 -26.20
C LEU A 51 48.29 53.73 -25.65
N GLU A 52 47.83 54.93 -25.96
CA GLU A 52 46.48 55.40 -25.62
C GLU A 52 45.40 54.55 -26.31
N ARG A 53 45.60 54.21 -27.60
CA ARG A 53 44.72 53.28 -28.35
C ARG A 53 44.65 51.91 -27.68
N GLU A 54 45.79 51.30 -27.38
CA GLU A 54 45.85 49.98 -26.72
C GLU A 54 45.22 50.01 -25.32
N ARG A 55 45.42 51.09 -24.56
CA ARG A 55 44.80 51.28 -23.24
C ARG A 55 43.29 51.27 -23.32
N ILE A 56 42.71 51.94 -24.31
CA ILE A 56 41.25 52.03 -24.47
C ILE A 56 40.65 50.73 -24.96
N ILE A 57 41.29 50.05 -25.92
CA ILE A 57 40.83 48.72 -26.34
C ILE A 57 40.84 47.76 -25.15
N ARG A 58 41.90 47.75 -24.35
CA ARG A 58 42.00 46.93 -23.14
C ARG A 58 40.94 47.29 -22.11
N TRP A 59 40.72 48.59 -21.89
CA TRP A 59 39.72 49.06 -20.95
C TRP A 59 38.28 48.74 -21.39
N ILE A 60 37.97 48.85 -22.68
CA ILE A 60 36.67 48.43 -23.24
C ILE A 60 36.49 46.92 -23.04
N ILE A 61 37.52 46.12 -23.31
CA ILE A 61 37.50 44.67 -23.04
C ILE A 61 37.23 44.40 -21.55
N ASP A 62 37.88 45.13 -20.65
CA ASP A 62 37.70 44.98 -19.20
C ASP A 62 36.29 45.41 -18.76
N SER A 63 35.77 46.52 -19.29
CA SER A 63 34.41 47.00 -18.99
C SER A 63 33.33 46.06 -19.52
N ILE A 64 33.53 45.45 -20.70
CA ILE A 64 32.66 44.38 -21.24
C ILE A 64 32.69 43.13 -20.34
N ARG A 65 33.84 42.86 -19.69
CA ARG A 65 33.96 41.74 -18.75
C ARG A 65 33.35 42.04 -17.38
N GLU A 66 33.40 43.29 -16.92
CA GLU A 66 32.98 43.69 -15.58
C GLU A 66 31.48 43.98 -15.46
N SER A 67 30.83 44.52 -16.51
CA SER A 67 29.39 44.78 -16.50
C SER A 67 28.63 43.94 -17.51
N LEU A 68 27.53 43.32 -17.07
CA LEU A 68 26.56 42.65 -17.93
C LEU A 68 25.46 43.62 -18.41
N ASP A 69 25.46 44.88 -17.96
CA ASP A 69 24.53 45.90 -18.42
C ASP A 69 25.05 46.53 -19.72
N LEU A 70 24.41 46.16 -20.83
CA LEU A 70 24.75 46.67 -22.14
C LEU A 70 24.70 48.20 -22.20
N ASN A 71 23.75 48.85 -21.53
CA ASN A 71 23.63 50.31 -21.59
C ASN A 71 24.81 50.99 -20.89
N GLU A 72 25.30 50.45 -19.78
CA GLU A 72 26.46 50.96 -19.07
C GLU A 72 27.73 50.83 -19.92
N VAL A 73 27.93 49.66 -20.54
CA VAL A 73 29.05 49.40 -21.46
C VAL A 73 29.03 50.37 -22.65
N LEU A 74 27.87 50.52 -23.30
CA LEU A 74 27.72 51.40 -24.45
C LEU A 74 27.88 52.88 -24.08
N GLN A 75 27.31 53.32 -22.95
CA GLN A 75 27.43 54.69 -22.47
C GLN A 75 28.87 55.06 -22.19
N THR A 76 29.59 54.21 -21.45
CA THR A 76 30.97 54.51 -21.10
C THR A 76 31.88 54.46 -22.33
N THR A 77 31.58 53.57 -23.29
CA THR A 77 32.29 53.51 -24.58
C THR A 77 32.15 54.82 -25.36
N VAL A 78 30.94 55.38 -25.50
CA VAL A 78 30.76 56.64 -26.25
C VAL A 78 31.45 57.82 -25.55
N GLU A 79 31.47 57.83 -24.22
CA GLU A 79 32.12 58.89 -23.43
C GLU A 79 33.64 58.88 -23.58
N GLU A 80 34.28 57.72 -23.42
CA GLU A 80 35.74 57.60 -23.47
C GLU A 80 36.27 57.79 -24.89
N VAL A 81 35.60 57.23 -25.90
CA VAL A 81 35.96 57.46 -27.32
C VAL A 81 35.77 58.93 -27.68
N GLY A 82 34.71 59.55 -27.16
CA GLY A 82 34.44 60.97 -27.32
C GLY A 82 35.57 61.86 -26.80
N LYS A 83 36.00 61.61 -25.56
CA LYS A 83 37.11 62.32 -24.90
C LYS A 83 38.45 62.10 -25.60
N LEU A 84 38.79 60.85 -25.92
CA LEU A 84 40.07 60.49 -26.56
C LEU A 84 40.22 61.19 -27.91
N LEU A 85 39.23 60.98 -28.79
CA LEU A 85 39.29 61.53 -30.13
C LEU A 85 39.08 63.04 -30.15
N LYS A 86 38.74 63.65 -29.00
CA LYS A 86 38.43 65.09 -28.86
C LYS A 86 37.36 65.51 -29.86
N VAL A 87 36.31 64.69 -29.96
CA VAL A 87 35.16 64.92 -30.84
C VAL A 87 34.02 65.53 -30.06
N ASP A 88 33.19 66.31 -30.76
CA ASP A 88 32.10 67.06 -30.12
C ASP A 88 30.89 66.17 -29.81
N ARG A 89 30.71 65.10 -30.59
CA ARG A 89 29.68 64.07 -30.35
C ARG A 89 30.19 62.68 -30.71
N CYS A 90 29.81 61.70 -29.91
CA CYS A 90 30.02 60.27 -30.15
C CYS A 90 28.71 59.53 -29.85
N LEU A 91 28.28 58.60 -30.70
CA LEU A 91 26.95 57.97 -30.64
C LEU A 91 27.01 56.52 -31.11
N ILE A 92 26.38 55.61 -30.37
CA ILE A 92 26.09 54.25 -30.83
C ILE A 92 24.59 54.10 -31.05
N ALA A 93 24.22 53.57 -32.20
CA ALA A 93 22.84 53.25 -32.57
C ALA A 93 22.69 51.75 -32.83
N LEU A 94 21.82 51.07 -32.07
CA LEU A 94 21.58 49.64 -32.24
C LEU A 94 20.68 49.37 -33.45
N PHE A 95 20.98 48.30 -34.19
CA PHE A 95 20.19 47.86 -35.34
C PHE A 95 19.06 46.93 -34.87
N ASN A 96 17.82 47.33 -35.10
CA ASN A 96 16.65 46.48 -34.89
C ASN A 96 16.37 45.69 -36.17
N LYS A 97 16.54 44.35 -36.08
CA LYS A 97 16.37 43.45 -37.23
C LYS A 97 14.92 43.30 -37.68
N GLU A 98 13.96 43.45 -36.76
CA GLU A 98 12.53 43.30 -37.08
C GLU A 98 12.00 44.52 -37.83
N THR A 99 12.41 45.71 -37.41
CA THR A 99 11.98 46.96 -38.04
C THR A 99 12.93 47.42 -39.16
N HIS A 100 14.07 46.76 -39.33
CA HIS A 100 15.16 47.14 -40.23
C HIS A 100 15.65 48.59 -40.03
N LYS A 101 15.62 49.10 -38.79
CA LYS A 101 16.00 50.48 -38.46
C LYS A 101 17.06 50.54 -37.36
N PHE A 102 17.89 51.57 -37.42
CA PHE A 102 18.81 51.92 -36.34
C PHE A 102 18.14 52.84 -35.33
N GLU A 103 18.35 52.57 -34.04
CA GLU A 103 17.89 53.39 -32.93
C GLU A 103 19.08 53.90 -32.12
N ALA A 104 19.24 55.22 -32.02
CA ALA A 104 20.25 55.83 -31.14
C ALA A 104 20.01 55.38 -29.70
N LYS A 105 21.00 54.73 -29.06
CA LYS A 105 20.89 54.25 -27.67
C LYS A 105 21.74 55.06 -26.70
N ASN A 106 22.97 55.41 -27.07
CA ASN A 106 23.90 56.09 -26.19
C ASN A 106 24.62 57.20 -26.94
N GLU A 107 24.70 58.38 -26.33
CA GLU A 107 25.29 59.59 -26.92
C GLU A 107 26.18 60.31 -25.90
N TYR A 108 27.40 60.64 -26.30
CA TYR A 108 28.28 61.58 -25.62
C TYR A 108 28.30 62.91 -26.38
N ARG A 109 28.32 64.01 -25.63
CA ARG A 109 28.43 65.39 -26.14
C ARG A 109 29.38 66.19 -25.26
N THR A 110 30.22 67.04 -25.86
CA THR A 110 31.16 67.91 -25.13
C THR A 110 30.47 69.09 -24.43
N SER A 111 29.31 69.52 -24.94
CA SER A 111 28.48 70.59 -24.37
C SER A 111 26.99 70.30 -24.58
N GLU A 112 26.15 70.79 -23.67
CA GLU A 112 24.69 70.73 -23.80
C GLU A 112 24.16 71.55 -24.99
N ASP A 113 24.92 72.53 -25.48
CA ASP A 113 24.57 73.38 -26.64
C ASP A 113 24.54 72.63 -27.99
N ILE A 114 25.12 71.43 -28.01
CA ILE A 114 25.11 70.51 -29.15
C ILE A 114 23.77 69.76 -29.14
N PRO A 115 22.89 69.90 -30.14
CA PRO A 115 21.58 69.22 -30.12
C PRO A 115 21.72 67.70 -30.02
N PRO A 116 20.97 67.00 -29.15
CA PRO A 116 21.07 65.54 -29.04
C PRO A 116 20.49 64.86 -30.30
N ILE A 117 21.18 63.84 -30.79
CA ILE A 117 20.62 62.92 -31.80
C ILE A 117 19.82 61.80 -31.12
N LEU A 118 20.11 61.50 -29.84
CA LEU A 118 19.41 60.48 -29.07
C LEU A 118 17.89 60.66 -29.12
N GLY A 119 17.16 59.55 -29.36
CA GLY A 119 15.70 59.54 -29.47
C GLY A 119 15.11 60.08 -30.77
N ASN A 120 15.94 60.50 -31.74
CA ASN A 120 15.48 60.98 -33.05
C ASN A 120 15.75 59.97 -34.17
N GLU A 121 15.04 60.12 -35.30
CA GLU A 121 15.25 59.28 -36.49
C GLU A 121 16.61 59.57 -37.12
N LEU A 122 17.38 58.53 -37.48
CA LEU A 122 18.74 58.66 -37.98
C LEU A 122 18.79 58.81 -39.51
N LEU A 123 19.80 59.53 -40.01
CA LEU A 123 20.06 59.69 -41.45
C LEU A 123 20.07 58.36 -42.21
N ILE A 124 20.70 57.34 -41.62
CA ILE A 124 20.84 56.00 -42.20
C ILE A 124 19.49 55.28 -42.36
N ASN A 125 18.45 55.63 -41.60
CA ASN A 125 17.11 55.06 -41.78
C ASN A 125 16.35 55.70 -42.95
N ASN A 126 16.72 56.93 -43.34
CA ASN A 126 15.99 57.75 -44.31
C ASN A 126 16.70 57.88 -45.67
N SER A 127 17.81 57.15 -45.86
CA SER A 127 18.61 57.14 -47.08
C SER A 127 19.00 55.70 -47.44
N ILE A 128 18.41 55.17 -48.52
CA ILE A 128 18.68 53.81 -49.03
C ILE A 128 20.16 53.63 -49.36
N GLU A 129 20.80 54.67 -49.90
CA GLU A 129 22.23 54.67 -50.24
C GLU A 129 23.10 54.42 -48.99
N TYR A 130 22.90 55.22 -47.94
CA TYR A 130 23.66 55.10 -46.70
C TYR A 130 23.30 53.83 -45.92
N TYR A 131 22.04 53.40 -45.97
CA TYR A 131 21.61 52.14 -45.42
C TYR A 131 22.34 50.96 -46.06
N ASN A 132 22.34 50.89 -47.40
CA ASN A 132 23.00 49.80 -48.13
C ASN A 132 24.51 49.80 -47.89
N ASN A 133 25.15 50.97 -47.95
CA ASN A 133 26.58 51.07 -47.67
C ASN A 133 26.91 50.46 -46.29
N LEU A 134 26.13 50.77 -45.25
CA LEU A 134 26.45 50.35 -43.90
C LEU A 134 25.99 48.91 -43.57
N VAL A 135 24.78 48.54 -44.00
CA VAL A 135 24.13 47.25 -43.66
C VAL A 135 24.51 46.14 -44.63
N VAL A 136 24.56 46.43 -45.94
CA VAL A 136 24.77 45.43 -47.00
C VAL A 136 26.24 45.33 -47.37
N ASP A 137 26.89 46.48 -47.64
CA ASP A 137 28.26 46.51 -48.14
C ASP A 137 29.31 46.62 -47.03
N HIS A 138 28.88 46.89 -45.79
CA HIS A 138 29.74 47.08 -44.61
C HIS A 138 30.80 48.20 -44.77
N ILE A 139 30.49 49.19 -45.59
CA ILE A 139 31.34 50.33 -45.91
C ILE A 139 31.07 51.47 -44.91
N PRO A 140 32.11 51.98 -44.22
CA PRO A 140 32.01 53.19 -43.42
C PRO A 140 31.56 54.41 -44.23
N ILE A 141 30.67 55.21 -43.66
CA ILE A 141 30.22 56.47 -44.26
C ILE A 141 31.08 57.59 -43.69
N ILE A 142 31.78 58.33 -44.56
CA ILE A 142 32.73 59.36 -44.15
C ILE A 142 32.32 60.70 -44.75
N PHE A 143 32.18 61.70 -43.88
CA PHE A 143 31.90 63.08 -44.25
C PHE A 143 32.99 64.00 -43.70
N ASN A 144 34.03 64.28 -44.49
CA ASN A 144 35.07 65.26 -44.13
C ASN A 144 34.55 66.70 -44.18
N LYS A 145 33.56 66.98 -45.04
CA LYS A 145 32.95 68.29 -45.20
C LYS A 145 31.46 68.18 -45.55
N ILE A 146 30.61 68.09 -44.54
CA ILE A 146 29.15 67.91 -44.72
C ILE A 146 28.53 69.05 -45.53
N THR A 147 29.06 70.28 -45.45
CA THR A 147 28.52 71.43 -46.18
C THR A 147 28.78 71.41 -47.69
N SER A 148 29.64 70.52 -48.20
CA SER A 148 29.99 70.44 -49.61
C SER A 148 29.02 69.52 -50.38
N PRO A 149 28.44 69.95 -51.52
CA PRO A 149 27.60 69.10 -52.36
C PRO A 149 28.32 67.84 -52.88
N ASP A 150 29.63 67.92 -53.06
CA ASP A 150 30.46 66.82 -53.56
C ASP A 150 30.79 65.77 -52.50
N ALA A 151 30.60 66.09 -51.21
CA ALA A 151 31.00 65.23 -50.09
C ALA A 151 29.81 64.63 -49.32
N ALA A 152 28.61 65.20 -49.42
CA ALA A 152 27.41 64.70 -48.76
C ALA A 152 26.17 64.99 -49.62
N ASN A 153 25.24 64.04 -49.75
CA ASN A 153 24.01 64.25 -50.53
C ASN A 153 23.03 65.22 -49.82
N GLU A 154 21.97 65.67 -50.51
CA GLU A 154 21.07 66.69 -49.98
C GLU A 154 20.41 66.29 -48.64
N LYS A 155 20.01 65.02 -48.50
CA LYS A 155 19.44 64.48 -47.26
C LYS A 155 20.42 64.54 -46.10
N ALA A 156 21.69 64.16 -46.31
CA ALA A 156 22.73 64.26 -45.30
C ALA A 156 22.98 65.71 -44.88
N ARG A 157 23.01 66.65 -45.83
CA ARG A 157 23.20 68.09 -45.55
C ARG A 157 22.05 68.65 -44.73
N GLN A 158 20.81 68.32 -45.07
CA GLN A 158 19.63 68.75 -44.33
C GLN A 158 19.61 68.18 -42.91
N PHE A 159 19.87 66.87 -42.75
CA PHE A 159 19.93 66.20 -41.46
C PHE A 159 20.98 66.83 -40.53
N TYR A 160 22.24 66.88 -40.98
CA TYR A 160 23.33 67.38 -40.14
C TYR A 160 23.34 68.89 -39.93
N LYS A 161 22.61 69.66 -40.75
CA LYS A 161 22.33 71.09 -40.47
C LYS A 161 21.53 71.27 -39.18
N VAL A 162 20.56 70.39 -38.90
CA VAL A 162 19.77 70.41 -37.66
C VAL A 162 20.67 70.11 -36.46
N TYR A 163 21.53 69.11 -36.58
CA TYR A 163 22.42 68.65 -35.49
C TYR A 163 23.79 69.35 -35.44
N LYS A 164 23.97 70.41 -36.24
CA LYS A 164 25.18 71.25 -36.36
C LYS A 164 26.49 70.52 -36.72
N SER A 165 26.44 69.29 -37.21
CA SER A 165 27.66 68.53 -37.55
C SER A 165 28.29 69.05 -38.84
N LYS A 166 29.59 69.36 -38.79
CA LYS A 166 30.41 69.83 -39.93
C LYS A 166 31.20 68.70 -40.59
N SER A 167 31.63 67.71 -39.81
CA SER A 167 32.16 66.45 -40.31
C SER A 167 31.69 65.29 -39.42
N ALA A 168 31.59 64.10 -40.00
CA ALA A 168 31.15 62.89 -39.28
C ALA A 168 31.71 61.63 -39.93
N ILE A 169 31.86 60.57 -39.15
CA ILE A 169 32.11 59.22 -39.66
C ILE A 169 31.15 58.27 -38.96
N ILE A 170 30.63 57.30 -39.70
CA ILE A 170 29.75 56.24 -39.22
C ILE A 170 30.36 54.91 -39.66
N VAL A 171 30.75 54.07 -38.72
CA VAL A 171 31.24 52.72 -38.99
C VAL A 171 30.17 51.68 -38.60
N PRO A 172 30.01 50.60 -39.37
CA PRO A 172 29.18 49.48 -38.96
C PRO A 172 29.86 48.70 -37.82
N VAL A 173 29.06 48.28 -36.84
CA VAL A 173 29.47 47.38 -35.76
C VAL A 173 29.01 45.99 -36.13
N ILE A 174 29.96 45.09 -36.41
CA ILE A 174 29.69 43.81 -37.08
C ILE A 174 30.14 42.64 -36.22
N HIS A 175 29.29 41.61 -36.12
CA HIS A 175 29.67 40.32 -35.57
C HIS A 175 29.39 39.21 -36.58
N LYS A 176 30.43 38.49 -37.03
CA LYS A 176 30.31 37.36 -37.99
C LYS A 176 29.52 37.70 -39.27
N GLY A 177 29.73 38.89 -39.81
CA GLY A 177 29.04 39.37 -41.03
C GLY A 177 27.64 39.95 -40.80
N GLU A 178 27.19 40.06 -39.55
CA GLU A 178 25.92 40.68 -39.21
C GLU A 178 26.12 42.05 -38.58
N VAL A 179 25.43 43.07 -39.10
CA VAL A 179 25.45 44.42 -38.52
C VAL A 179 24.54 44.47 -37.29
N LEU A 180 25.14 44.78 -36.14
CA LEU A 180 24.46 44.86 -34.85
C LEU A 180 24.19 46.31 -34.44
N ALA A 181 25.03 47.24 -34.87
CA ALA A 181 24.92 48.66 -34.55
C ALA A 181 25.65 49.53 -35.58
N ALA A 182 25.45 50.84 -35.48
CA ALA A 182 26.23 51.87 -36.16
C ALA A 182 26.93 52.71 -35.09
N PHE A 183 28.25 52.89 -35.23
CA PHE A 183 29.04 53.70 -34.33
C PHE A 183 29.50 54.97 -35.04
N SER A 184 29.10 56.13 -34.54
CA SER A 184 29.33 57.41 -35.21
C SER A 184 29.99 58.45 -34.31
N ILE A 185 30.92 59.20 -34.87
CA ILE A 185 31.51 60.39 -34.24
C ILE A 185 31.34 61.61 -35.14
N HIS A 186 31.21 62.78 -34.53
CA HIS A 186 30.92 64.04 -35.23
C HIS A 186 31.75 65.18 -34.67
N GLN A 187 32.17 66.08 -35.56
CA GLN A 187 32.72 67.37 -35.21
C GLN A 187 31.70 68.46 -35.55
N VAL A 188 31.45 69.37 -34.61
CA VAL A 188 30.46 70.46 -34.65
C VAL A 188 31.17 71.81 -34.69
N GLU A 189 32.19 72.02 -33.87
CA GLU A 189 32.87 73.31 -33.75
C GLU A 189 33.70 73.65 -34.98
N LYS A 190 34.46 72.68 -35.49
CA LYS A 190 35.34 72.83 -36.66
C LYS A 190 35.11 71.72 -37.67
N GLN A 191 35.57 71.94 -38.91
CA GLN A 191 35.68 70.88 -39.89
C GLN A 191 36.89 70.00 -39.52
N ARG A 192 36.74 68.68 -39.60
CA ARG A 192 37.80 67.71 -39.37
C ARG A 192 37.85 66.74 -40.54
N GLU A 193 39.05 66.52 -41.07
CA GLU A 193 39.30 65.43 -42.02
C GLU A 193 39.56 64.15 -41.24
N TRP A 194 38.88 63.08 -41.64
CA TRP A 194 39.02 61.75 -41.06
C TRP A 194 40.05 60.96 -41.87
N GLU A 195 41.10 60.54 -41.18
CA GLU A 195 42.18 59.72 -41.73
C GLU A 195 41.90 58.22 -41.49
N SER A 196 42.62 57.35 -42.21
CA SER A 196 42.44 55.88 -42.12
C SER A 196 42.63 55.32 -40.71
N ASN A 197 43.53 55.89 -39.91
CA ASN A 197 43.73 55.51 -38.50
C ASN A 197 42.48 55.70 -37.62
N HIS A 198 41.66 56.72 -37.89
CA HIS A 198 40.41 56.98 -37.17
C HIS A 198 39.35 55.95 -37.52
N ILE A 199 39.30 55.54 -38.79
CA ILE A 199 38.39 54.48 -39.26
C ILE A 199 38.77 53.16 -38.60
N GLU A 200 40.05 52.78 -38.67
CA GLU A 200 40.57 51.53 -38.07
C GLU A 200 40.28 51.46 -36.58
N LEU A 201 40.54 52.55 -35.84
CA LEU A 201 40.28 52.59 -34.40
C LEU A 201 38.79 52.44 -34.07
N LEU A 202 37.91 53.15 -34.78
CA LEU A 202 36.47 53.01 -34.57
C LEU A 202 35.96 51.62 -34.96
N THR A 203 36.50 51.02 -36.01
CA THR A 203 36.16 49.66 -36.42
C THR A 203 36.61 48.64 -35.36
N ASP A 204 37.82 48.77 -34.81
CA ASP A 204 38.32 47.88 -33.75
C ASP A 204 37.47 47.97 -32.49
N ILE A 205 37.13 49.19 -32.07
CA ILE A 205 36.23 49.41 -30.94
C ILE A 205 34.84 48.88 -31.26
N GLY A 206 34.35 49.15 -32.47
CA GLY A 206 33.08 48.61 -32.96
C GLY A 206 33.02 47.09 -32.88
N ASN A 207 34.10 46.39 -33.23
CA ASN A 207 34.18 44.93 -33.12
C ASN A 207 34.07 44.46 -31.65
N GLN A 208 34.68 45.16 -30.70
CA GLN A 208 34.53 44.84 -29.27
C GLN A 208 33.11 45.11 -28.78
N VAL A 209 32.52 46.23 -29.17
CA VAL A 209 31.12 46.56 -28.89
C VAL A 209 30.18 45.50 -29.47
N ALA A 210 30.48 44.96 -30.66
CA ALA A 210 29.70 43.88 -31.27
C ALA A 210 29.64 42.63 -30.38
N ILE A 211 30.77 42.26 -29.75
CA ILE A 211 30.86 41.13 -28.84
C ILE A 211 30.00 41.39 -27.59
N ALA A 212 30.08 42.60 -27.02
CA ALA A 212 29.29 42.99 -25.86
C ALA A 212 27.78 42.92 -26.12
N ILE A 213 27.33 43.47 -27.25
CA ILE A 213 25.92 43.40 -27.69
C ILE A 213 25.49 41.93 -27.78
N LYS A 214 26.30 41.07 -28.41
CA LYS A 214 25.94 39.66 -28.59
C LYS A 214 25.90 38.88 -27.27
N GLN A 215 26.79 39.19 -26.34
CA GLN A 215 26.82 38.59 -25.02
C GLN A 215 25.58 38.97 -24.20
N ALA A 216 25.19 40.24 -24.22
CA ALA A 216 23.99 40.72 -23.55
C ALA A 216 22.72 40.06 -24.12
N ASP A 217 22.62 39.94 -25.45
CA ASP A 217 21.52 39.23 -26.11
C ASP A 217 21.46 37.76 -25.66
N LEU A 218 22.61 37.05 -25.71
CA LEU A 218 22.69 35.64 -25.31
C LEU A 218 22.32 35.44 -23.84
N TYR A 219 22.79 36.32 -22.96
CA TYR A 219 22.47 36.28 -21.53
C TYR A 219 20.97 36.48 -21.29
N SER A 220 20.36 37.47 -21.94
CA SER A 220 18.92 37.74 -21.86
C SER A 220 18.08 36.55 -22.34
N THR A 221 18.44 35.94 -23.48
CA THR A 221 17.77 34.73 -23.97
C THR A 221 17.93 33.56 -23.00
N THR A 222 19.13 33.37 -22.46
CA THR A 222 19.40 32.28 -21.50
C THR A 222 18.61 32.46 -20.20
N GLN A 223 18.52 33.69 -19.68
CA GLN A 223 17.71 33.99 -18.49
C GLN A 223 16.23 33.68 -18.71
N LYS A 224 15.66 34.11 -19.84
CA LYS A 224 14.28 33.76 -20.21
C LYS A 224 14.06 32.24 -20.28
N GLN A 225 15.05 31.49 -20.78
CA GLN A 225 14.99 30.03 -20.85
C GLN A 225 15.04 29.38 -19.46
N ILE A 226 15.90 29.87 -18.56
CA ILE A 226 15.98 29.41 -17.17
C ILE A 226 14.66 29.66 -16.43
N GLU A 227 14.06 30.85 -16.58
CA GLU A 227 12.77 31.19 -15.97
C GLU A 227 11.66 30.24 -16.45
N ARG A 228 11.65 29.95 -17.77
CA ARG A 228 10.71 29.00 -18.39
C ARG A 228 10.88 27.57 -17.83
N GLU A 229 12.10 27.07 -17.73
CA GLU A 229 12.35 25.73 -17.17
C GLU A 229 12.01 25.65 -15.68
N ALA A 230 12.34 26.70 -14.92
CA ALA A 230 11.99 26.79 -13.50
C ALA A 230 10.48 26.74 -13.27
N LEU A 231 9.68 27.38 -14.13
CA LEU A 231 8.23 27.27 -14.10
C LEU A 231 7.75 25.85 -14.36
N LEU A 232 8.18 25.22 -15.46
CA LEU A 232 7.77 23.86 -15.79
C LEU A 232 8.08 22.91 -14.63
N ARG A 233 9.22 23.11 -13.97
CA ARG A 233 9.59 22.36 -12.77
C ARG A 233 8.67 22.63 -11.59
N ARG A 234 8.30 23.90 -11.31
CA ARG A 234 7.34 24.24 -10.25
C ARG A 234 5.96 23.63 -10.51
N VAL A 235 5.39 23.84 -11.70
CA VAL A 235 4.10 23.25 -12.10
C VAL A 235 4.13 21.72 -11.94
N THR A 236 5.17 21.07 -12.46
CA THR A 236 5.34 19.61 -12.32
C THR A 236 5.47 19.18 -10.87
N ASN A 237 6.18 19.94 -10.03
CA ASN A 237 6.30 19.64 -8.60
C ASN A 237 4.97 19.84 -7.87
N THR A 238 4.22 20.90 -8.17
CA THR A 238 2.89 21.17 -7.62
C THR A 238 1.92 20.02 -7.94
N ILE A 239 1.96 19.53 -9.17
CA ILE A 239 1.19 18.34 -9.61
C ILE A 239 1.59 17.10 -8.79
N ARG A 240 2.87 16.94 -8.47
CA ARG A 240 3.37 15.79 -7.69
C ARG A 240 3.13 15.92 -6.19
N SER A 241 2.99 17.12 -5.66
CA SER A 241 2.99 17.36 -4.22
C SER A 241 1.63 17.20 -3.56
N SER A 242 0.53 17.39 -4.30
CA SER A 242 -0.82 17.23 -3.77
C SER A 242 -1.62 16.26 -4.65
N LEU A 243 -2.43 15.44 -3.99
CA LEU A 243 -3.42 14.57 -4.63
C LEU A 243 -4.81 15.21 -4.64
N ASP A 244 -4.96 16.39 -4.05
CA ASP A 244 -6.18 17.18 -4.11
C ASP A 244 -6.21 17.95 -5.43
N ILE A 245 -7.11 17.53 -6.31
CA ILE A 245 -7.20 18.10 -7.65
C ILE A 245 -7.58 19.59 -7.60
N ASP A 246 -8.41 20.01 -6.67
CA ASP A 246 -8.84 21.42 -6.58
C ASP A 246 -7.66 22.28 -6.13
N GLU A 247 -6.85 21.81 -5.17
CA GLU A 247 -5.63 22.49 -4.74
C GLU A 247 -4.61 22.61 -5.89
N VAL A 248 -4.37 21.50 -6.62
CA VAL A 248 -3.45 21.46 -7.74
C VAL A 248 -3.87 22.44 -8.83
N LEU A 249 -5.14 22.41 -9.25
CA LEU A 249 -5.65 23.30 -10.30
C LEU A 249 -5.62 24.78 -9.87
N ASN A 250 -5.95 25.10 -8.62
CA ASN A 250 -5.86 26.47 -8.11
C ASN A 250 -4.43 27.02 -8.10
N ASN A 251 -3.46 26.22 -7.65
CA ASN A 251 -2.06 26.62 -7.61
C ASN A 251 -1.50 26.83 -9.02
N ILE A 252 -1.82 25.95 -9.97
CA ILE A 252 -1.39 26.09 -11.37
C ILE A 252 -1.98 27.36 -12.00
N CYS A 253 -3.27 27.62 -11.83
CA CYS A 253 -3.89 28.84 -12.35
C CYS A 253 -3.29 30.12 -11.76
N SER A 254 -2.95 30.13 -10.47
CA SER A 254 -2.26 31.26 -9.81
C SER A 254 -0.84 31.48 -10.36
N GLU A 255 -0.08 30.41 -10.58
CA GLU A 255 1.27 30.51 -11.17
C GLU A 255 1.23 31.03 -12.62
N LEU A 256 0.30 30.51 -13.43
CA LEU A 256 0.07 30.96 -14.80
C LEU A 256 -0.31 32.44 -14.86
N PHE A 257 -1.20 32.88 -13.97
CA PHE A 257 -1.62 34.27 -13.88
C PHE A 257 -0.45 35.23 -13.67
N ASN A 258 0.43 34.92 -12.72
CA ASN A 258 1.60 35.76 -12.40
C ASN A 258 2.65 35.76 -13.52
N LEU A 259 2.88 34.62 -14.17
CA LEU A 259 3.90 34.49 -15.20
C LEU A 259 3.49 35.20 -16.50
N PHE A 260 2.32 34.87 -17.03
CA PHE A 260 1.86 35.42 -18.30
C PHE A 260 1.45 36.90 -18.16
N LYS A 261 1.34 37.41 -16.92
CA LYS A 261 0.93 38.79 -16.62
C LYS A 261 -0.37 39.14 -17.34
N VAL A 262 -1.34 38.21 -17.23
CA VAL A 262 -2.66 38.34 -17.84
C VAL A 262 -3.67 38.83 -16.82
N ASP A 263 -4.79 39.36 -17.29
CA ASP A 263 -5.82 39.90 -16.40
C ASP A 263 -6.69 38.80 -15.77
N LYS A 264 -6.78 37.64 -16.44
CA LYS A 264 -7.55 36.47 -15.97
C LYS A 264 -7.01 35.15 -16.53
N VAL A 265 -7.06 34.11 -15.71
CA VAL A 265 -6.82 32.70 -16.08
C VAL A 265 -8.03 31.88 -15.67
N ALA A 266 -8.48 31.01 -16.57
CA ALA A 266 -9.63 30.15 -16.31
C ALA A 266 -9.38 28.73 -16.81
N LEU A 267 -9.81 27.77 -16.02
CA LEU A 267 -9.81 26.36 -16.37
C LEU A 267 -11.24 25.85 -16.37
N SER A 268 -11.66 25.24 -17.47
CA SER A 268 -13.01 24.76 -17.67
C SER A 268 -13.04 23.28 -18.02
N ARG A 269 -14.02 22.58 -17.46
CA ARG A 269 -14.36 21.20 -17.78
C ARG A 269 -15.42 21.17 -18.87
N TYR A 270 -15.20 20.30 -19.85
CA TYR A 270 -16.18 19.96 -20.87
C TYR A 270 -17.00 18.75 -20.40
N SER A 271 -18.33 18.85 -20.52
CA SER A 271 -19.25 17.75 -20.28
C SER A 271 -20.24 17.66 -21.43
N GLU A 272 -20.43 16.46 -21.97
CA GLU A 272 -21.39 16.19 -23.03
C GLU A 272 -22.60 15.47 -22.41
N TYR A 273 -23.74 16.17 -22.34
CA TYR A 273 -25.01 15.61 -21.86
C TYR A 273 -25.93 15.36 -23.06
N GLU A 274 -26.92 14.48 -22.90
CA GLU A 274 -27.87 14.07 -23.97
C GLU A 274 -28.53 15.24 -24.74
N ASN A 275 -28.56 16.45 -24.17
CA ASN A 275 -29.21 17.61 -24.78
C ASN A 275 -28.26 18.70 -25.34
N ALA A 276 -26.99 18.80 -24.91
CA ALA A 276 -26.01 19.78 -25.42
C ALA A 276 -24.63 19.70 -24.72
N PRO A 277 -23.55 20.19 -25.35
CA PRO A 277 -22.26 20.43 -24.70
C PRO A 277 -22.35 21.55 -23.65
N VAL A 278 -21.74 21.32 -22.49
CA VAL A 278 -21.70 22.26 -21.36
C VAL A 278 -20.25 22.46 -20.89
N TRP A 279 -19.87 23.71 -20.67
CA TRP A 279 -18.59 24.08 -20.08
C TRP A 279 -18.77 24.56 -18.64
N THR A 280 -18.09 23.93 -17.70
CA THR A 280 -18.10 24.29 -16.28
C THR A 280 -16.75 24.86 -15.88
N PHE A 281 -16.68 26.11 -15.42
CA PHE A 281 -15.45 26.70 -14.91
C PHE A 281 -15.10 26.10 -13.55
N LEU A 282 -14.00 25.36 -13.48
CA LEU A 282 -13.52 24.72 -12.25
C LEU A 282 -12.71 25.69 -11.41
N VAL A 283 -11.83 26.45 -12.04
CA VAL A 283 -10.94 27.42 -11.39
C VAL A 283 -10.89 28.70 -12.20
N GLU A 284 -10.95 29.85 -11.51
CA GLU A 284 -10.81 31.17 -12.11
C GLU A 284 -9.96 32.06 -11.20
N TYR A 285 -8.87 32.61 -11.75
CA TYR A 285 -8.01 33.58 -11.11
C TYR A 285 -8.05 34.90 -11.90
N GLN A 286 -8.36 36.02 -11.24
CA GLN A 286 -8.55 37.30 -11.93
C GLN A 286 -8.10 38.48 -11.06
N ILE A 287 -7.68 39.58 -11.70
CA ILE A 287 -7.51 40.87 -11.01
C ILE A 287 -8.88 41.34 -10.49
N LYS A 288 -8.93 41.88 -9.26
CA LYS A 288 -10.18 42.33 -8.61
C LYS A 288 -11.03 43.30 -9.45
N THR A 289 -10.41 44.09 -10.32
CA THR A 289 -11.05 45.08 -11.18
C THR A 289 -11.70 44.48 -12.44
N CYS A 290 -11.40 43.23 -12.79
CA CYS A 290 -12.02 42.52 -13.91
C CYS A 290 -13.25 41.74 -13.44
N LEU A 291 -14.42 42.39 -13.47
CA LEU A 291 -15.73 41.78 -13.22
C LEU A 291 -16.59 41.84 -14.49
N PRO A 292 -17.49 40.86 -14.74
CA PRO A 292 -17.90 39.75 -13.86
C PRO A 292 -17.01 38.49 -13.95
N LYS A 293 -17.23 37.52 -13.04
CA LYS A 293 -16.57 36.20 -13.09
C LYS A 293 -17.15 35.37 -14.23
N LEU A 294 -16.34 34.51 -14.84
CA LEU A 294 -16.75 33.63 -15.94
C LEU A 294 -17.84 32.64 -15.52
N LYS A 295 -17.79 32.17 -14.27
CA LYS A 295 -18.82 31.28 -13.70
C LYS A 295 -20.20 31.92 -13.54
N ASP A 296 -20.27 33.25 -13.54
CA ASP A 296 -21.53 34.00 -13.38
C ASP A 296 -22.26 34.17 -14.73
N ILE A 297 -21.69 33.60 -15.80
CA ILE A 297 -22.19 33.71 -17.17
C ILE A 297 -22.61 32.32 -17.61
N ASN A 298 -23.81 32.24 -18.14
CA ASN A 298 -24.30 31.01 -18.75
C ASN A 298 -24.15 31.14 -20.27
N PRO A 299 -23.05 30.63 -20.86
CA PRO A 299 -22.87 30.68 -22.32
C PRO A 299 -24.00 29.92 -23.00
N SER A 300 -24.50 30.45 -24.12
CA SER A 300 -25.53 29.75 -24.89
C SER A 300 -25.03 28.38 -25.36
N HIS A 301 -25.92 27.41 -25.53
CA HIS A 301 -25.56 26.09 -26.07
C HIS A 301 -24.79 26.19 -27.40
N GLN A 302 -25.15 27.17 -28.25
CA GLN A 302 -24.46 27.45 -29.51
C GLN A 302 -23.00 27.90 -29.31
N THR A 303 -22.73 28.71 -28.29
CA THR A 303 -21.37 29.16 -27.95
C THR A 303 -20.54 28.01 -27.39
N SER A 304 -21.13 27.22 -26.50
CA SER A 304 -20.49 26.04 -25.90
C SER A 304 -20.12 25.00 -26.95
N ALA A 305 -21.01 24.75 -27.92
CA ALA A 305 -20.77 23.83 -29.03
C ALA A 305 -19.66 24.33 -29.96
N TYR A 306 -19.72 25.61 -30.36
CA TYR A 306 -18.71 26.19 -31.24
C TYR A 306 -17.31 26.22 -30.59
N PHE A 307 -17.22 26.54 -29.29
CA PHE A 307 -15.95 26.50 -28.57
C PHE A 307 -15.37 25.08 -28.49
N ALA A 308 -16.22 24.07 -28.26
CA ALA A 308 -15.81 22.67 -28.24
C ALA A 308 -15.34 22.17 -29.63
N GLU A 309 -16.06 22.54 -30.70
CA GLU A 309 -15.67 22.21 -32.07
C GLU A 309 -14.29 22.80 -32.42
N CYS A 310 -14.05 24.08 -32.07
CA CYS A 310 -12.77 24.72 -32.34
C CYS A 310 -11.61 24.07 -31.58
N ILE A 311 -11.79 23.83 -30.28
CA ILE A 311 -10.72 23.31 -29.43
C ILE A 311 -10.44 21.81 -29.66
N PHE A 312 -11.48 21.00 -29.86
CA PHE A 312 -11.33 19.55 -29.92
C PHE A 312 -11.32 18.99 -31.34
N ASP A 313 -12.18 19.49 -32.23
CA ASP A 313 -12.39 18.87 -33.56
C ASP A 313 -11.41 19.40 -34.60
N LYS A 314 -11.17 20.71 -34.58
CA LYS A 314 -10.10 21.30 -35.40
C LYS A 314 -8.72 21.05 -34.80
N GLY A 315 -8.66 20.77 -33.49
CA GLY A 315 -7.40 20.60 -32.75
C GLY A 315 -6.56 21.86 -32.71
N GLU A 316 -7.18 23.02 -32.91
CA GLU A 316 -6.52 24.31 -32.98
C GLU A 316 -6.59 25.00 -31.61
N ASN A 317 -5.49 25.65 -31.22
CA ASN A 317 -5.51 26.60 -30.12
C ASN A 317 -6.35 27.80 -30.55
N ILE A 318 -7.26 28.28 -29.71
CA ILE A 318 -8.02 29.51 -30.00
C ILE A 318 -7.11 30.68 -29.63
N VAL A 319 -6.69 31.45 -30.65
CA VAL A 319 -5.82 32.62 -30.48
C VAL A 319 -6.53 33.84 -31.06
N ILE A 320 -7.01 34.70 -30.17
CA ILE A 320 -7.69 35.95 -30.52
C ILE A 320 -6.86 37.10 -29.98
N GLU A 321 -6.18 37.81 -30.88
CA GLU A 321 -5.39 39.00 -30.51
C GLU A 321 -6.28 40.24 -30.33
N ASN A 322 -7.32 40.36 -31.15
CA ASN A 322 -8.31 41.43 -31.05
C ASN A 322 -9.73 40.87 -31.23
N MET A 323 -10.51 40.87 -30.15
CA MET A 323 -11.90 40.41 -30.13
C MET A 323 -12.83 41.21 -31.08
N ASN A 324 -12.40 42.37 -31.58
CA ASN A 324 -13.14 43.15 -32.56
C ASN A 324 -12.81 42.78 -34.02
N ASP A 325 -11.58 42.36 -34.31
CA ASP A 325 -11.07 42.13 -35.68
C ASP A 325 -11.02 40.65 -36.08
N SER A 326 -11.59 39.78 -35.25
CA SER A 326 -11.39 38.33 -35.30
C SER A 326 -12.38 37.59 -36.22
N ASP A 327 -11.90 36.56 -36.95
CA ASP A 327 -12.65 35.68 -37.86
C ASP A 327 -13.72 34.79 -37.18
N TYR A 328 -13.91 34.94 -35.87
CA TYR A 328 -14.80 34.10 -35.07
C TYR A 328 -16.25 34.65 -35.07
N PRO A 329 -17.28 33.78 -34.99
CA PRO A 329 -18.69 34.17 -35.04
C PRO A 329 -19.10 35.23 -34.02
N GLU A 330 -20.02 36.11 -34.42
CA GLU A 330 -20.50 37.22 -33.59
C GLU A 330 -21.11 36.76 -32.26
N PHE A 331 -21.91 35.69 -32.26
CA PHE A 331 -22.50 35.13 -31.03
C PHE A 331 -21.45 34.67 -30.01
N PHE A 332 -20.29 34.18 -30.49
CA PHE A 332 -19.18 33.76 -29.66
C PHE A 332 -18.48 34.99 -29.07
N ARG A 333 -18.15 35.96 -29.92
CA ARG A 333 -17.45 37.20 -29.52
C ARG A 333 -18.28 38.03 -28.54
N ASP A 334 -19.59 38.10 -28.69
CA ASP A 334 -20.48 38.89 -27.84
C ASP A 334 -20.42 38.50 -26.36
N ILE A 335 -20.26 37.22 -26.05
CA ILE A 335 -20.14 36.75 -24.66
C ILE A 335 -18.82 37.23 -24.04
N TYR A 336 -17.72 37.11 -24.77
CA TYR A 336 -16.40 37.56 -24.31
C TYR A 336 -16.28 39.09 -24.28
N LYS A 337 -16.98 39.82 -25.16
CA LYS A 337 -17.09 41.28 -25.10
C LYS A 337 -17.87 41.77 -23.88
N LYS A 338 -18.95 41.08 -23.50
CA LYS A 338 -19.74 41.41 -22.30
C LYS A 338 -18.94 41.32 -21.00
N ILE A 339 -17.87 40.53 -20.99
CA ILE A 339 -16.92 40.43 -19.86
C ILE A 339 -15.65 41.27 -20.03
N GLY A 340 -15.61 42.12 -21.05
CA GLY A 340 -14.50 43.02 -21.31
C GLY A 340 -13.23 42.33 -21.81
N VAL A 341 -13.30 41.09 -22.29
CA VAL A 341 -12.14 40.38 -22.84
C VAL A 341 -11.83 40.95 -24.22
N LYS A 342 -10.60 41.46 -24.37
CA LYS A 342 -10.06 42.04 -25.60
C LYS A 342 -9.20 41.05 -26.38
N SER A 343 -8.51 40.15 -25.68
CA SER A 343 -7.69 39.09 -26.29
C SER A 343 -7.82 37.79 -25.49
N LEU A 344 -7.81 36.65 -26.18
CA LEU A 344 -8.01 35.32 -25.62
C LEU A 344 -6.99 34.35 -26.21
N LEU A 345 -6.34 33.56 -25.36
CA LEU A 345 -5.61 32.36 -25.74
C LEU A 345 -6.21 31.18 -24.98
N ALA A 346 -6.75 30.19 -25.67
CA ALA A 346 -7.29 28.97 -25.04
C ALA A 346 -6.73 27.72 -25.71
N VAL A 347 -6.30 26.76 -24.90
CA VAL A 347 -5.73 25.47 -25.35
C VAL A 347 -6.52 24.29 -24.77
N PRO A 348 -6.63 23.18 -25.50
CA PRO A 348 -7.31 21.97 -25.04
C PRO A 348 -6.57 21.31 -23.87
N ILE A 349 -7.33 20.75 -22.94
CA ILE A 349 -6.86 19.71 -22.01
C ILE A 349 -7.47 18.41 -22.51
N LYS A 350 -6.63 17.50 -23.04
CA LYS A 350 -7.06 16.17 -23.52
C LYS A 350 -6.57 15.11 -22.55
N LYS A 351 -7.47 14.25 -22.08
CA LYS A 351 -7.13 13.14 -21.18
C LYS A 351 -7.25 11.83 -21.95
N ASP A 352 -6.15 11.10 -22.11
CA ASP A 352 -6.11 9.85 -22.90
C ASP A 352 -6.72 9.99 -24.30
N ASN A 353 -6.46 11.15 -24.93
CA ASN A 353 -7.01 11.54 -26.24
C ASN A 353 -8.52 11.86 -26.26
N GLU A 354 -9.18 11.92 -25.10
CA GLU A 354 -10.58 12.33 -24.95
C GLU A 354 -10.73 13.82 -24.60
N ARG A 355 -11.90 14.39 -24.94
CA ARG A 355 -12.27 15.78 -24.67
C ARG A 355 -12.52 15.99 -23.17
N TRP A 356 -11.55 16.54 -22.44
CA TRP A 356 -11.72 16.78 -21.00
C TRP A 356 -12.08 18.23 -20.66
N GLY A 357 -11.38 19.20 -21.24
CA GLY A 357 -11.58 20.60 -20.91
C GLY A 357 -10.65 21.55 -21.66
N ALA A 358 -10.51 22.77 -21.15
CA ALA A 358 -9.66 23.79 -21.72
C ALA A 358 -9.07 24.69 -20.63
N ILE A 359 -7.90 25.25 -20.91
CA ILE A 359 -7.31 26.32 -20.09
C ILE A 359 -7.15 27.56 -20.95
N GLY A 360 -7.59 28.69 -20.41
CA GLY A 360 -7.63 29.98 -21.09
C GLY A 360 -6.90 31.08 -20.34
N LEU A 361 -6.15 31.88 -21.08
CA LEU A 361 -5.57 33.16 -20.66
C LEU A 361 -6.36 34.30 -21.32
N LEU A 362 -6.80 35.26 -20.52
CA LEU A 362 -7.68 36.34 -20.97
C LEU A 362 -7.09 37.71 -20.60
N GLN A 363 -7.08 38.62 -21.58
CA GLN A 363 -6.65 40.02 -21.43
C GLN A 363 -7.84 40.96 -21.60
N ASN A 364 -8.01 41.89 -20.68
CA ASN A 364 -9.14 42.82 -20.61
C ASN A 364 -8.69 44.28 -20.77
N ASN A 365 -7.49 44.63 -20.29
CA ASN A 365 -7.01 46.00 -20.22
C ASN A 365 -6.58 46.53 -21.60
N ASN A 366 -5.87 45.73 -22.38
CA ASN A 366 -5.32 46.07 -23.70
C ASN A 366 -5.45 44.89 -24.67
N TYR A 367 -5.29 45.17 -25.96
CA TYR A 367 -5.07 44.11 -26.95
C TYR A 367 -3.66 43.54 -26.77
N ARG A 368 -3.53 42.23 -27.00
CA ARG A 368 -2.28 41.49 -26.84
C ARG A 368 -2.07 40.60 -28.05
N GLN A 369 -0.86 40.65 -28.59
CA GLN A 369 -0.38 39.65 -29.54
C GLN A 369 0.22 38.48 -28.75
N TRP A 370 -0.17 37.27 -29.11
CA TRP A 370 0.28 36.07 -28.42
C TRP A 370 1.47 35.49 -29.17
N SER A 371 2.62 35.43 -28.49
CA SER A 371 3.81 34.84 -29.10
C SER A 371 3.67 33.32 -29.25
N GLN A 372 4.36 32.73 -30.23
CA GLN A 372 4.36 31.29 -30.41
C GLN A 372 4.89 30.54 -29.18
N ASP A 373 5.84 31.14 -28.46
CA ASP A 373 6.36 30.59 -27.21
C ASP A 373 5.31 30.53 -26.10
N GLU A 374 4.46 31.54 -25.98
CA GLU A 374 3.37 31.55 -24.99
C GLU A 374 2.33 30.47 -25.29
N ILE A 375 1.96 30.33 -26.57
CA ILE A 375 1.02 29.31 -27.03
C ILE A 375 1.56 27.91 -26.72
N ASN A 376 2.82 27.65 -27.09
CA ASN A 376 3.48 26.37 -26.87
C ASN A 376 3.63 26.05 -25.37
N LEU A 377 3.99 27.05 -24.56
CA LEU A 377 4.17 26.86 -23.12
C LEU A 377 2.84 26.52 -22.44
N LEU A 378 1.75 27.22 -22.80
CA LEU A 378 0.44 26.93 -22.23
C LEU A 378 -0.06 25.53 -22.64
N ALA A 379 0.21 25.10 -23.87
CA ALA A 379 -0.12 23.75 -24.34
C ALA A 379 0.63 22.66 -23.53
N ILE A 380 1.94 22.82 -23.29
CA ILE A 380 2.71 21.89 -22.45
C ILE A 380 2.14 21.83 -21.02
N ILE A 381 1.70 22.97 -20.47
CA ILE A 381 1.10 23.01 -19.15
C ILE A 381 -0.26 22.32 -19.13
N ALA A 382 -1.08 22.48 -20.19
CA ALA A 382 -2.35 21.78 -20.34
C ALA A 382 -2.18 20.26 -20.36
N ASP A 383 -1.14 19.74 -21.03
CA ASP A 383 -0.81 18.32 -21.03
C ASP A 383 -0.41 17.83 -19.62
N ASN A 384 0.40 18.62 -18.90
CA ASN A 384 0.76 18.29 -17.52
C ASN A 384 -0.45 18.30 -16.58
N ILE A 385 -1.39 19.24 -16.76
CA ILE A 385 -2.66 19.28 -16.02
C ILE A 385 -3.47 18.00 -16.29
N SER A 386 -3.52 17.52 -17.53
CA SER A 386 -4.20 16.27 -17.89
C SER A 386 -3.65 15.07 -17.11
N ILE A 387 -2.32 14.98 -16.97
CA ILE A 387 -1.67 13.95 -16.16
C ILE A 387 -2.07 14.05 -14.69
N ALA A 388 -2.11 15.27 -14.13
CA ALA A 388 -2.50 15.51 -12.74
C ALA A 388 -3.94 15.05 -12.45
N ILE A 389 -4.86 15.39 -13.35
CA ILE A 389 -6.27 14.97 -13.27
C ILE A 389 -6.38 13.45 -13.27
N LYS A 390 -5.66 12.77 -14.18
CA LYS A 390 -5.65 11.31 -14.26
C LYS A 390 -5.14 10.66 -12.97
N GLN A 391 -4.10 11.21 -12.37
CA GLN A 391 -3.55 10.71 -11.11
C GLN A 391 -4.54 10.85 -9.95
N ALA A 392 -5.18 12.01 -9.81
CA ALA A 392 -6.17 12.27 -8.76
C ALA A 392 -7.37 11.31 -8.86
N GLU A 393 -7.88 11.08 -10.08
CA GLU A 393 -8.98 10.13 -10.29
C GLU A 393 -8.60 8.68 -9.97
N LEU A 394 -7.45 8.20 -10.47
CA LEU A 394 -6.97 6.85 -10.19
C LEU A 394 -6.77 6.62 -8.69
N TYR A 395 -6.26 7.62 -7.97
CA TYR A 395 -6.13 7.57 -6.52
C TYR A 395 -7.49 7.47 -5.82
N SER A 396 -8.47 8.27 -6.23
CA SER A 396 -9.84 8.23 -5.67
C SER A 396 -10.50 6.86 -5.89
N ILE A 397 -10.38 6.30 -7.09
CA ILE A 397 -10.89 4.94 -7.41
C ILE A 397 -10.21 3.90 -6.52
N THR A 398 -8.88 3.93 -6.43
CA THR A 398 -8.11 2.96 -5.64
C THR A 398 -8.46 3.05 -4.16
N LYS A 399 -8.61 4.28 -3.62
CA LYS A 399 -9.01 4.50 -2.23
C LYS A 399 -10.40 3.93 -1.94
N ASN A 400 -11.40 4.24 -2.78
CA ASN A 400 -12.76 3.73 -2.63
C ASN A 400 -12.80 2.18 -2.71
N GLN A 401 -12.01 1.59 -3.60
CA GLN A 401 -11.88 0.14 -3.72
C GLN A 401 -11.25 -0.46 -2.46
N ALA A 402 -10.16 0.11 -1.96
CA ALA A 402 -9.50 -0.35 -0.74
C ALA A 402 -10.43 -0.27 0.49
N GLU A 403 -11.23 0.79 0.62
CA GLU A 403 -12.25 0.92 1.68
C GLU A 403 -13.32 -0.17 1.57
N LYS A 404 -13.79 -0.47 0.35
CA LYS A 404 -14.75 -1.56 0.10
C LYS A 404 -14.16 -2.93 0.43
N GLU A 405 -12.92 -3.20 0.01
CA GLU A 405 -12.21 -4.45 0.30
C GLU A 405 -11.98 -4.62 1.81
N LYS A 406 -11.58 -3.55 2.51
CA LYS A 406 -11.44 -3.56 3.97
C LYS A 406 -12.76 -3.94 4.66
N ARG A 407 -13.88 -3.33 4.25
CA ARG A 407 -15.21 -3.64 4.80
C ARG A 407 -15.60 -5.09 4.55
N ASN A 408 -15.29 -5.65 3.38
CA ASN A 408 -15.53 -7.05 3.06
C ASN A 408 -14.64 -8.00 3.89
N ALA A 409 -13.36 -7.68 4.07
CA ALA A 409 -12.45 -8.47 4.90
C ALA A 409 -12.86 -8.46 6.38
N GLU A 410 -13.38 -7.34 6.89
CA GLU A 410 -13.95 -7.25 8.24
C GLU A 410 -15.18 -8.16 8.40
N LYS A 411 -16.11 -8.15 7.43
CA LYS A 411 -17.25 -9.07 7.40
C LYS A 411 -16.83 -10.54 7.39
N GLU A 412 -15.85 -10.92 6.56
CA GLU A 412 -15.33 -12.29 6.53
C GLU A 412 -14.67 -12.71 7.85
N ARG A 413 -13.91 -11.81 8.47
CA ARG A 413 -13.30 -12.07 9.78
C ARG A 413 -14.36 -12.30 10.85
N LEU A 414 -15.41 -11.47 10.87
CA LEU A 414 -16.53 -11.63 11.80
C LEU A 414 -17.23 -12.97 11.57
N LEU A 415 -17.51 -13.34 10.32
CA LEU A 415 -18.08 -14.65 9.98
C LEU A 415 -17.19 -15.80 10.48
N ARG A 416 -15.88 -15.77 10.23
CA ARG A 416 -14.97 -16.83 10.71
C ARG A 416 -14.95 -16.91 12.24
N SER A 417 -15.00 -15.78 12.92
CA SER A 417 -15.09 -15.70 14.38
C SER A 417 -16.37 -16.37 14.88
N ILE A 418 -17.52 -16.04 14.29
CA ILE A 418 -18.83 -16.64 14.62
C ILE A 418 -18.80 -18.15 14.41
N ILE A 419 -18.36 -18.61 13.23
CA ILE A 419 -18.23 -20.04 12.93
C ILE A 419 -17.32 -20.76 13.94
N SER A 420 -16.20 -20.14 14.32
CA SER A 420 -15.32 -20.71 15.33
C SER A 420 -15.95 -20.81 16.72
N LYS A 421 -16.79 -19.85 17.12
CA LYS A 421 -17.52 -19.91 18.40
C LYS A 421 -18.58 -21.01 18.38
N ILE A 422 -19.34 -21.10 17.27
CA ILE A 422 -20.36 -22.14 17.04
C ILE A 422 -19.77 -23.54 17.19
N ARG A 423 -18.59 -23.79 16.59
CA ARG A 423 -17.95 -25.12 16.62
C ARG A 423 -17.33 -25.50 17.97
N LYS A 424 -17.13 -24.56 18.90
CA LYS A 424 -16.50 -24.83 20.20
C LYS A 424 -17.49 -25.31 21.26
N SER A 425 -18.75 -24.91 21.18
CA SER A 425 -19.76 -25.37 22.14
C SER A 425 -20.35 -26.70 21.69
N LEU A 426 -20.40 -27.67 22.61
CA LEU A 426 -21.14 -28.92 22.45
C LEU A 426 -22.55 -28.81 23.04
N ASN A 427 -22.93 -27.64 23.54
CA ASN A 427 -24.25 -27.36 24.09
C ASN A 427 -25.09 -26.59 23.06
N ILE A 428 -26.20 -27.20 22.64
CA ILE A 428 -27.09 -26.63 21.63
C ILE A 428 -27.66 -25.28 22.10
N ASP A 429 -28.07 -25.16 23.36
CA ASP A 429 -28.71 -23.93 23.86
C ASP A 429 -27.73 -22.75 23.90
N GLU A 430 -26.50 -22.99 24.35
CA GLU A 430 -25.41 -21.99 24.37
C GLU A 430 -24.98 -21.63 22.94
N THR A 431 -24.90 -22.62 22.04
CA THR A 431 -24.59 -22.39 20.62
C THR A 431 -25.61 -21.47 19.98
N LEU A 432 -26.91 -21.76 20.16
CA LEU A 432 -27.99 -20.97 19.58
C LEU A 432 -28.07 -19.55 20.18
N GLU A 433 -27.72 -19.38 21.46
CA GLU A 433 -27.61 -18.07 22.09
C GLU A 433 -26.56 -17.17 21.41
N ILE A 434 -25.34 -17.71 21.27
CA ILE A 434 -24.23 -17.00 20.63
C ILE A 434 -24.59 -16.66 19.18
N VAL A 435 -25.14 -17.64 18.45
CA VAL A 435 -25.59 -17.46 17.07
C VAL A 435 -26.59 -16.33 16.94
N CYS A 436 -27.71 -16.36 17.69
CA CYS A 436 -28.77 -15.38 17.52
C CYS A 436 -28.28 -13.97 17.79
N LYS A 437 -27.44 -13.77 18.81
CA LYS A 437 -26.84 -12.47 19.11
C LYS A 437 -25.90 -11.99 18.01
N GLU A 438 -24.94 -12.81 17.62
CA GLU A 438 -23.90 -12.40 16.66
C GLU A 438 -24.46 -12.22 15.24
N VAL A 439 -25.44 -13.02 14.85
CA VAL A 439 -26.18 -12.86 13.58
C VAL A 439 -26.98 -11.55 13.61
N ALA A 440 -27.59 -11.19 14.74
CA ALA A 440 -28.31 -9.92 14.87
C ALA A 440 -27.36 -8.72 14.67
N GLU A 441 -26.18 -8.77 15.28
CA GLU A 441 -25.14 -7.75 15.14
C GLU A 441 -24.56 -7.70 13.72
N LEU A 442 -24.23 -8.85 13.13
CA LEU A 442 -23.65 -8.96 11.78
C LEU A 442 -24.59 -8.41 10.70
N PHE A 443 -25.87 -8.74 10.78
CA PHE A 443 -26.87 -8.27 9.82
C PHE A 443 -27.46 -6.93 10.22
N ASN A 444 -27.20 -6.43 11.44
CA ASN A 444 -27.84 -5.23 12.00
C ASN A 444 -29.37 -5.30 11.86
N VAL A 445 -29.96 -6.33 12.49
CA VAL A 445 -31.41 -6.58 12.48
C VAL A 445 -31.98 -6.52 13.89
N GLY A 446 -33.23 -6.11 14.00
CA GLY A 446 -33.89 -5.95 15.29
C GLY A 446 -34.13 -7.25 16.05
N LYS A 447 -34.31 -8.37 15.33
CA LYS A 447 -34.58 -9.67 15.95
C LYS A 447 -34.04 -10.85 15.15
N VAL A 448 -33.53 -11.86 15.86
CA VAL A 448 -33.13 -13.15 15.29
C VAL A 448 -33.77 -14.28 16.09
N THR A 449 -34.33 -15.25 15.38
CA THR A 449 -35.01 -16.38 16.00
C THR A 449 -34.59 -17.69 15.39
N VAL A 450 -34.42 -18.73 16.22
CA VAL A 450 -34.23 -20.10 15.77
C VAL A 450 -35.38 -20.98 16.26
N PHE A 451 -36.01 -21.66 15.33
CA PHE A 451 -37.06 -22.65 15.56
C PHE A 451 -36.57 -24.05 15.20
N LYS A 452 -37.03 -25.06 15.93
CA LYS A 452 -36.79 -26.48 15.67
C LYS A 452 -38.08 -27.15 15.21
N TYR A 453 -37.97 -28.05 14.24
CA TYR A 453 -39.02 -29.00 13.90
C TYR A 453 -38.82 -30.30 14.70
N PRO A 454 -39.70 -30.63 15.66
CA PRO A 454 -39.55 -31.83 16.50
C PRO A 454 -39.72 -33.12 15.70
N ASN A 455 -40.58 -33.10 14.68
CA ASN A 455 -40.92 -34.24 13.87
C ASN A 455 -40.55 -33.99 12.40
N LYS A 456 -39.75 -34.88 11.82
CA LYS A 456 -39.31 -34.82 10.41
C LYS A 456 -40.46 -35.01 9.42
N ASP A 457 -41.53 -35.67 9.86
CA ASP A 457 -42.71 -35.98 9.04
C ASP A 457 -43.91 -35.07 9.34
N ASN A 458 -43.81 -34.21 10.37
CA ASN A 458 -44.89 -33.29 10.75
C ASN A 458 -44.32 -31.91 11.16
N TYR A 459 -44.33 -31.00 10.20
CA TYR A 459 -43.87 -29.61 10.38
C TYR A 459 -44.89 -28.69 11.05
N GLN A 460 -46.07 -29.19 11.45
CA GLN A 460 -47.08 -28.40 12.18
C GLN A 460 -46.64 -28.08 13.62
N GLU A 461 -45.76 -28.90 14.18
CA GLU A 461 -45.08 -28.62 15.44
C GLU A 461 -43.78 -27.86 15.15
N PHE A 462 -43.66 -26.64 15.65
CA PHE A 462 -42.43 -25.87 15.61
C PHE A 462 -42.16 -25.31 17.01
N LEU A 463 -40.95 -25.54 17.51
CA LEU A 463 -40.55 -25.16 18.85
C LEU A 463 -39.58 -23.99 18.77
N LEU A 464 -39.89 -22.90 19.47
CA LEU A 464 -38.94 -21.82 19.66
C LEU A 464 -37.76 -22.32 20.50
N MET A 465 -36.57 -22.36 19.91
CA MET A 465 -35.34 -22.78 20.61
C MET A 465 -34.63 -21.57 21.21
N ARG A 466 -34.51 -20.48 20.45
CA ARG A 466 -33.86 -19.25 20.91
C ARG A 466 -34.39 -18.02 20.19
N GLU A 467 -34.42 -16.91 20.90
CA GLU A 467 -34.73 -15.59 20.40
C GLU A 467 -33.68 -14.60 20.92
N TYR A 468 -33.22 -13.71 20.05
CA TYR A 468 -32.44 -12.54 20.42
C TYR A 468 -33.15 -11.28 19.92
N LYS A 469 -33.23 -10.27 20.80
CA LYS A 469 -33.84 -8.97 20.50
C LYS A 469 -32.78 -7.89 20.71
N ALA A 470 -32.57 -7.05 19.70
CA ALA A 470 -31.62 -5.94 19.80
C ALA A 470 -32.12 -4.84 20.76
N ARG A 471 -33.44 -4.72 20.94
CA ARG A 471 -34.10 -3.79 21.87
C ARG A 471 -35.18 -4.50 22.68
N GLU A 472 -35.34 -4.12 23.95
CA GLU A 472 -36.32 -4.75 24.85
C GLU A 472 -37.77 -4.54 24.39
N GLU A 473 -38.02 -3.40 23.76
CA GLU A 473 -39.30 -2.91 23.23
C GLU A 473 -39.94 -3.88 22.22
N PHE A 474 -39.12 -4.64 21.49
CA PHE A 474 -39.61 -5.59 20.51
C PHE A 474 -40.34 -6.75 21.19
N LYS A 475 -41.57 -7.04 20.74
CA LYS A 475 -42.39 -8.14 21.27
C LYS A 475 -41.74 -9.49 20.98
N GLY A 476 -41.65 -10.32 22.03
CA GLY A 476 -41.12 -11.68 21.93
C GLY A 476 -42.11 -12.63 21.28
N ILE A 477 -41.63 -13.66 20.60
CA ILE A 477 -42.48 -14.62 19.87
C ILE A 477 -43.48 -15.35 20.77
N GLN A 478 -43.14 -15.61 22.03
CA GLN A 478 -44.07 -16.19 23.01
C GLN A 478 -45.27 -15.27 23.29
N THR A 479 -45.08 -13.95 23.21
CA THR A 479 -46.17 -12.97 23.38
C THR A 479 -47.01 -12.77 22.12
N LEU A 480 -46.51 -13.21 20.96
CA LEU A 480 -47.17 -13.05 19.65
C LEU A 480 -48.11 -14.23 19.30
N GLY A 481 -48.14 -15.30 20.08
CA GLY A 481 -49.08 -16.41 19.88
C GLY A 481 -48.84 -17.21 18.59
N CYS A 482 -47.57 -17.58 18.33
CA CYS A 482 -47.20 -18.41 17.20
C CYS A 482 -48.00 -19.74 17.17
N ASN A 483 -48.89 -19.91 16.18
CA ASN A 483 -49.77 -21.08 16.04
C ASN A 483 -49.27 -22.05 14.96
N SER A 484 -49.77 -23.29 14.96
CA SER A 484 -49.36 -24.36 14.03
C SER A 484 -49.52 -24.02 12.54
N GLN A 485 -50.39 -23.06 12.20
CA GLN A 485 -50.61 -22.60 10.82
C GLN A 485 -49.42 -21.80 10.28
N ILE A 486 -48.73 -21.06 11.14
CA ILE A 486 -47.52 -20.29 10.77
C ILE A 486 -46.37 -21.25 10.43
N GLY A 487 -46.16 -22.27 11.26
CA GLY A 487 -45.14 -23.31 11.02
C GLY A 487 -45.37 -24.08 9.72
N ASP A 488 -46.61 -24.51 9.47
CA ASP A 488 -46.99 -25.26 8.25
C ASP A 488 -46.82 -24.43 6.96
N TYR A 489 -47.14 -23.13 7.01
CA TYR A 489 -46.97 -22.24 5.86
C TYR A 489 -45.50 -22.03 5.50
N PHE A 490 -44.63 -21.76 6.50
CA PHE A 490 -43.19 -21.63 6.24
C PHE A 490 -42.58 -22.94 5.76
N ALA A 491 -42.98 -24.07 6.34
CA ALA A 491 -42.54 -25.39 5.89
C ALA A 491 -42.94 -25.63 4.43
N LYS A 492 -44.20 -25.35 4.05
CA LYS A 492 -44.66 -25.48 2.66
C LYS A 492 -43.90 -24.59 1.68
N ILE A 493 -43.52 -23.38 2.05
CA ILE A 493 -42.76 -22.49 1.17
C ILE A 493 -41.32 -22.97 1.00
N ILE A 494 -40.67 -23.36 2.10
CA ILE A 494 -39.25 -23.72 2.13
C ILE A 494 -39.02 -25.13 1.54
N LEU A 495 -39.99 -26.04 1.67
CA LEU A 495 -39.89 -27.41 1.17
C LEU A 495 -40.33 -27.59 -0.29
N ASN A 496 -41.21 -26.72 -0.82
CA ASN A 496 -41.78 -26.88 -2.18
C ASN A 496 -41.18 -25.96 -3.26
N LYS A 497 -40.21 -25.08 -2.95
CA LYS A 497 -39.56 -24.19 -3.94
C LYS A 497 -38.12 -24.61 -4.26
N GLU A 498 -37.66 -24.29 -5.48
CA GLU A 498 -36.24 -24.41 -5.88
C GLU A 498 -35.33 -23.46 -5.09
N GLU A 499 -35.86 -22.35 -4.56
CA GLU A 499 -35.18 -21.42 -3.65
C GLU A 499 -35.36 -21.84 -2.19
N THR A 500 -34.26 -22.05 -1.48
CA THR A 500 -34.23 -22.52 -0.09
C THR A 500 -34.51 -21.43 0.94
N THR A 501 -34.22 -20.16 0.62
CA THR A 501 -34.35 -19.03 1.54
C THR A 501 -35.42 -18.06 1.05
N LEU A 502 -36.33 -17.67 1.93
CA LEU A 502 -37.36 -16.69 1.63
C LEU A 502 -36.96 -15.32 2.19
N ALA A 503 -36.67 -14.37 1.30
CA ALA A 503 -36.43 -12.97 1.64
C ALA A 503 -37.64 -12.11 1.27
N ILE A 504 -38.12 -11.32 2.23
CA ILE A 504 -39.27 -10.42 2.09
C ILE A 504 -38.80 -9.01 2.43
N ASP A 505 -38.70 -8.18 1.39
CA ASP A 505 -38.22 -6.80 1.49
C ASP A 505 -39.27 -5.86 2.09
N ASN A 506 -40.55 -6.08 1.75
CA ASN A 506 -41.67 -5.32 2.30
C ASN A 506 -42.81 -6.28 2.61
N ILE A 507 -43.11 -6.41 3.91
CA ILE A 507 -44.10 -7.35 4.40
C ILE A 507 -45.53 -6.98 4.00
N TYR A 508 -45.81 -5.70 3.76
CA TYR A 508 -47.14 -5.20 3.39
C TYR A 508 -47.46 -5.41 1.91
N GLU A 509 -46.43 -5.53 1.07
CA GLU A 509 -46.56 -5.81 -0.36
C GLU A 509 -46.53 -7.31 -0.68
N TYR A 510 -45.97 -8.12 0.23
CA TYR A 510 -45.84 -9.55 0.03
C TYR A 510 -47.19 -10.26 0.16
N GLN A 511 -47.57 -11.03 -0.85
CA GLN A 511 -48.84 -11.78 -0.85
C GLN A 511 -48.79 -12.93 0.17
N THR A 512 -49.39 -12.71 1.34
CA THR A 512 -49.58 -13.73 2.39
C THR A 512 -51.05 -13.96 2.71
N PRO A 513 -51.39 -15.15 3.25
CA PRO A 513 -52.69 -15.41 3.87
C PRO A 513 -53.02 -14.39 4.98
N ASP A 514 -54.30 -14.11 5.21
CA ASP A 514 -54.71 -13.05 6.14
C ASP A 514 -54.28 -13.30 7.60
N PHE A 515 -54.23 -14.56 8.04
CA PHE A 515 -53.70 -14.92 9.37
C PHE A 515 -52.21 -14.55 9.55
N PHE A 516 -51.46 -14.48 8.45
CA PHE A 516 -50.05 -14.08 8.45
C PHE A 516 -49.88 -12.56 8.52
N LYS A 517 -50.76 -11.82 7.85
CA LYS A 517 -50.77 -10.35 7.93
C LYS A 517 -51.09 -9.87 9.34
N GLU A 518 -51.99 -10.56 10.03
CA GLU A 518 -52.32 -10.29 11.44
C GLU A 518 -51.09 -10.51 12.33
N PHE A 519 -50.38 -11.63 12.16
CA PHE A 519 -49.12 -11.90 12.88
C PHE A 519 -48.06 -10.81 12.64
N PHE A 520 -47.84 -10.39 11.40
CA PHE A 520 -46.86 -9.35 11.07
C PHE A 520 -47.24 -7.96 11.57
N ASN A 521 -48.53 -7.63 11.57
CA ASN A 521 -49.04 -6.38 12.15
C ASN A 521 -48.83 -6.34 13.67
N ILE A 522 -49.11 -7.44 14.37
CA ILE A 522 -48.88 -7.51 15.83
C ILE A 522 -47.38 -7.47 16.14
N ALA A 523 -46.57 -8.10 15.29
CA ALA A 523 -45.13 -8.15 15.38
C ALA A 523 -44.43 -6.87 14.90
N GLU A 524 -45.13 -5.88 14.33
CA GLU A 524 -44.56 -4.62 13.80
C GLU A 524 -43.35 -4.79 12.86
N ALA A 525 -43.28 -5.93 12.18
CA ALA A 525 -42.19 -6.23 11.25
C ALA A 525 -42.36 -5.43 9.95
N LYS A 526 -41.26 -4.95 9.36
CA LYS A 526 -41.26 -4.30 8.04
C LYS A 526 -40.67 -5.18 6.95
N SER A 527 -39.58 -5.88 7.27
CA SER A 527 -38.85 -6.77 6.37
C SER A 527 -38.34 -7.98 7.11
N MET A 528 -38.19 -9.10 6.41
CA MET A 528 -37.80 -10.34 7.06
C MET A 528 -37.18 -11.36 6.11
N ILE A 529 -36.33 -12.24 6.63
CA ILE A 529 -35.72 -13.34 5.87
C ILE A 529 -35.71 -14.61 6.71
N PHE A 530 -36.00 -15.75 6.07
CA PHE A 530 -36.09 -17.08 6.70
C PHE A 530 -35.25 -18.04 5.89
N THR A 531 -34.37 -18.79 6.55
CA THR A 531 -33.63 -19.86 5.90
C THR A 531 -33.72 -21.16 6.71
N PRO A 532 -33.86 -22.32 6.05
CA PRO A 532 -33.80 -23.60 6.73
C PRO A 532 -32.41 -23.87 7.29
N ILE A 533 -32.38 -24.51 8.45
CA ILE A 533 -31.20 -25.15 9.03
C ILE A 533 -31.28 -26.62 8.60
N LYS A 534 -30.54 -27.01 7.57
CA LYS A 534 -30.67 -28.33 6.94
C LYS A 534 -29.34 -28.90 6.44
N GLN A 535 -29.32 -30.21 6.16
CA GLN A 535 -28.25 -30.86 5.40
C GLN A 535 -28.87 -31.86 4.41
N GLY A 536 -28.61 -31.66 3.12
CA GLY A 536 -29.33 -32.39 2.07
C GLY A 536 -30.83 -32.11 2.15
N ASP A 537 -31.63 -33.18 2.19
CA ASP A 537 -33.09 -33.10 2.31
C ASP A 537 -33.59 -33.02 3.76
N GLU A 538 -32.69 -33.19 4.74
CA GLU A 538 -33.07 -33.20 6.15
C GLU A 538 -33.09 -31.79 6.75
N VAL A 539 -34.27 -31.30 7.10
CA VAL A 539 -34.47 -30.01 7.78
C VAL A 539 -34.54 -30.21 9.29
N TRP A 540 -33.66 -29.55 10.03
CA TRP A 540 -33.71 -29.52 11.50
C TRP A 540 -34.62 -28.41 12.03
N GLY A 541 -34.65 -27.28 11.35
CA GLY A 541 -35.34 -26.07 11.83
C GLY A 541 -35.22 -24.89 10.87
N ILE A 542 -35.55 -23.71 11.37
CA ILE A 542 -35.48 -22.44 10.62
C ILE A 542 -34.80 -21.39 11.48
N ILE A 543 -33.95 -20.58 10.86
CA ILE A 543 -33.49 -19.31 11.41
C ILE A 543 -34.18 -18.15 10.67
N SER A 544 -34.65 -17.16 11.42
CA SER A 544 -35.31 -15.97 10.87
C SER A 544 -34.72 -14.68 11.42
N LEU A 545 -34.61 -13.68 10.53
CA LEU A 545 -34.16 -12.33 10.86
C LEU A 545 -35.31 -11.37 10.53
N VAL A 546 -35.55 -10.39 11.41
CA VAL A 546 -36.64 -9.41 11.26
C VAL A 546 -36.11 -8.00 11.49
N GLU A 547 -36.47 -7.09 10.57
CA GLU A 547 -36.23 -5.66 10.62
C GLU A 547 -37.54 -4.89 10.89
N TYR A 548 -37.44 -3.87 11.75
CA TYR A 548 -38.56 -3.12 12.30
C TYR A 548 -38.52 -1.63 11.90
N ASP A 549 -37.34 -1.06 11.72
CA ASP A 549 -37.18 0.39 11.61
C ASP A 549 -37.43 0.90 10.19
N TYR A 550 -37.03 0.14 9.17
CA TYR A 550 -37.13 0.51 7.76
C TYR A 550 -37.42 -0.70 6.87
N PHE A 551 -37.92 -0.44 5.66
CA PHE A 551 -38.01 -1.48 4.64
C PHE A 551 -36.62 -1.78 4.11
N ARG A 552 -36.10 -2.95 4.46
CA ARG A 552 -34.79 -3.45 4.03
C ARG A 552 -34.94 -4.24 2.74
N ARG A 553 -34.07 -3.94 1.77
CA ARG A 553 -33.88 -4.79 0.60
C ARG A 553 -32.80 -5.83 0.88
N TRP A 554 -33.16 -7.10 0.92
CA TRP A 554 -32.21 -8.19 1.15
C TRP A 554 -31.38 -8.43 -0.11
N THR A 555 -30.06 -8.31 0.04
CA THR A 555 -29.13 -8.55 -1.07
C THR A 555 -28.85 -10.04 -1.25
N GLN A 556 -28.48 -10.44 -2.47
CA GLN A 556 -28.05 -11.82 -2.76
C GLN A 556 -26.83 -12.25 -1.92
N GLU A 557 -25.96 -11.31 -1.55
CA GLU A 557 -24.83 -11.57 -0.65
C GLU A 557 -25.30 -11.91 0.77
N GLU A 558 -26.29 -11.18 1.29
CA GLU A 558 -26.87 -11.43 2.63
C GLU A 558 -27.62 -12.75 2.70
N ILE A 559 -28.35 -13.12 1.63
CA ILE A 559 -29.04 -14.40 1.53
C ILE A 559 -28.02 -15.55 1.61
N ARG A 560 -26.99 -15.55 0.76
CA ARG A 560 -25.93 -16.57 0.76
C ARG A 560 -25.17 -16.63 2.08
N LEU A 561 -24.95 -15.49 2.70
CA LEU A 561 -24.30 -15.38 4.00
C LEU A 561 -25.11 -16.08 5.07
N LEU A 562 -26.42 -15.83 5.11
CA LEU A 562 -27.32 -16.44 6.08
C LEU A 562 -27.47 -17.95 5.85
N GLU A 563 -27.57 -18.39 4.59
CA GLU A 563 -27.55 -19.82 4.23
C GLU A 563 -26.29 -20.52 4.74
N THR A 564 -25.12 -19.91 4.52
CA THR A 564 -23.84 -20.45 5.01
C THR A 564 -23.83 -20.58 6.53
N ILE A 565 -24.38 -19.60 7.24
CA ILE A 565 -24.49 -19.63 8.70
C ILE A 565 -25.45 -20.76 9.13
N ALA A 566 -26.59 -20.93 8.46
CA ALA A 566 -27.56 -21.97 8.75
C ALA A 566 -26.98 -23.39 8.57
N ASP A 567 -26.17 -23.61 7.53
CA ASP A 567 -25.44 -24.86 7.32
C ASP A 567 -24.46 -25.15 8.47
N GLN A 568 -23.73 -24.13 8.93
CA GLN A 568 -22.81 -24.30 10.06
C GLN A 568 -23.54 -24.59 11.38
N ILE A 569 -24.71 -23.98 11.60
CA ILE A 569 -25.57 -24.28 12.74
C ILE A 569 -26.01 -25.74 12.70
N TYR A 570 -26.45 -26.24 11.54
CA TYR A 570 -26.86 -27.64 11.40
C TYR A 570 -25.72 -28.61 11.77
N ILE A 571 -24.51 -28.35 11.28
CA ILE A 571 -23.32 -29.18 11.55
C ILE A 571 -23.04 -29.23 13.06
N ALA A 572 -23.06 -28.08 13.74
CA ALA A 572 -22.80 -28.00 15.17
C ALA A 572 -23.85 -28.75 16.00
N ILE A 573 -25.13 -28.61 15.63
CA ILE A 573 -26.23 -29.33 16.29
C ILE A 573 -26.10 -30.84 16.09
N SER A 574 -25.75 -31.27 14.89
CA SER A 574 -25.56 -32.69 14.56
C SER A 574 -24.40 -33.30 15.37
N GLN A 575 -23.30 -32.56 15.52
CA GLN A 575 -22.16 -32.97 16.34
C GLN A 575 -22.55 -33.10 17.82
N ALA A 576 -23.24 -32.11 18.37
CA ALA A 576 -23.71 -32.13 19.77
C ALA A 576 -24.64 -33.32 20.04
N ASN A 577 -25.59 -33.60 19.14
CA ASN A 577 -26.50 -34.73 19.25
C ASN A 577 -25.77 -36.09 19.19
N LEU A 578 -24.80 -36.23 18.29
CA LEU A 578 -24.02 -37.46 18.16
C LEU A 578 -23.17 -37.71 19.41
N PHE A 579 -22.53 -36.67 19.93
CA PHE A 579 -21.73 -36.75 21.16
C PHE A 579 -22.56 -37.21 22.36
N SER A 580 -23.75 -36.62 22.54
CA SER A 580 -24.68 -37.00 23.62
C SER A 580 -25.12 -38.47 23.54
N LYS A 581 -25.44 -38.97 22.33
CA LYS A 581 -25.80 -40.39 22.12
C LYS A 581 -24.65 -41.34 22.47
N ILE A 582 -23.42 -41.00 22.09
CA ILE A 582 -22.23 -41.80 22.42
C ILE A 582 -22.01 -41.83 23.94
N GLN A 583 -22.16 -40.69 24.62
CA GLN A 583 -22.00 -40.61 26.06
C GLN A 583 -23.05 -41.45 26.79
N GLN A 584 -24.32 -41.40 26.36
CA GLN A 584 -25.39 -42.20 26.94
C GLN A 584 -25.16 -43.71 26.73
N ALA A 585 -24.76 -44.12 25.53
CA ALA A 585 -24.45 -45.52 25.24
C ALA A 585 -23.29 -46.04 26.11
N THR A 586 -22.26 -45.21 26.30
CA THR A 586 -21.10 -45.54 27.14
C THR A 586 -21.50 -45.71 28.61
N ARG A 587 -22.36 -44.83 29.11
CA ARG A 587 -22.88 -44.92 30.49
C ARG A 587 -23.73 -46.18 30.70
N LEU A 588 -24.67 -46.46 29.80
CA LEU A 588 -25.52 -47.65 29.87
C LEU A 588 -24.70 -48.94 29.82
N LYS A 589 -23.68 -49.01 28.94
CA LYS A 589 -22.74 -50.13 28.89
C LYS A 589 -22.06 -50.35 30.25
N SER A 590 -21.60 -49.27 30.88
CA SER A 590 -20.88 -49.34 32.16
C SER A 590 -21.79 -49.76 33.32
N GLU A 591 -22.98 -49.18 33.43
CA GLU A 591 -23.97 -49.54 34.45
C GLU A 591 -24.42 -51.01 34.32
N PHE A 592 -24.63 -51.48 33.09
CA PHE A 592 -24.99 -52.87 32.82
C PHE A 592 -23.91 -53.84 33.31
N VAL A 593 -22.64 -53.59 32.97
CA VAL A 593 -21.51 -54.43 33.39
C VAL A 593 -21.34 -54.41 34.91
N ALA A 594 -21.51 -53.24 35.54
CA ALA A 594 -21.42 -53.07 36.99
C ALA A 594 -22.44 -53.93 37.75
N ASN A 595 -23.71 -53.83 37.36
CA ASN A 595 -24.81 -54.51 38.05
C ASN A 595 -24.75 -56.02 37.88
N MET A 596 -24.52 -56.50 36.66
CA MET A 596 -24.43 -57.94 36.36
C MET A 596 -23.34 -58.63 37.19
N SER A 597 -22.22 -57.95 37.44
CA SER A 597 -21.16 -58.51 38.25
C SER A 597 -21.53 -58.72 39.72
N HIS A 598 -22.23 -57.78 40.34
CA HIS A 598 -22.66 -57.92 41.73
C HIS A 598 -23.60 -59.13 41.90
N GLU A 599 -24.52 -59.28 40.95
CA GLU A 599 -25.45 -60.40 40.86
C GLU A 599 -24.74 -61.73 40.62
N PHE A 600 -23.60 -61.76 39.91
CA PHE A 600 -22.79 -62.97 39.75
C PHE A 600 -21.87 -63.27 40.94
N ARG A 601 -21.31 -62.25 41.59
CA ARG A 601 -20.36 -62.40 42.70
C ARG A 601 -21.00 -63.12 43.89
N THR A 602 -22.23 -62.76 44.23
CA THR A 602 -22.96 -63.25 45.40
C THR A 602 -23.24 -64.77 45.36
N PRO A 603 -23.89 -65.33 44.32
CA PRO A 603 -24.13 -66.77 44.25
C PRO A 603 -22.82 -67.56 44.13
N LEU A 604 -21.82 -67.00 43.46
CA LEU A 604 -20.54 -67.67 43.28
C LEU A 604 -19.75 -67.78 44.58
N ASN A 605 -19.73 -66.71 45.40
CA ASN A 605 -19.16 -66.76 46.74
C ASN A 605 -19.84 -67.80 47.63
N ALA A 606 -21.16 -67.97 47.50
CA ALA A 606 -21.90 -69.01 48.23
C ALA A 606 -21.51 -70.43 47.76
N ILE A 607 -21.42 -70.67 46.44
CA ILE A 607 -20.97 -71.95 45.86
C ILE A 607 -19.55 -72.29 46.33
N ILE A 608 -18.63 -71.32 46.29
CA ILE A 608 -17.25 -71.48 46.79
C ILE A 608 -17.27 -71.77 48.30
N GLY A 609 -18.01 -71.01 49.10
CA GLY A 609 -18.08 -71.18 50.54
C GLY A 609 -18.62 -72.57 50.95
N PHE A 610 -19.74 -73.01 50.37
CA PHE A 610 -20.30 -74.33 50.66
C PHE A 610 -19.39 -75.47 50.19
N SER A 611 -18.74 -75.32 49.04
CA SER A 611 -17.79 -76.33 48.57
C SER A 611 -16.56 -76.42 49.49
N GLU A 612 -16.04 -75.29 50.00
CA GLU A 612 -14.96 -75.29 51.00
C GLU A 612 -15.35 -75.91 52.34
N MET A 613 -16.57 -75.67 52.82
CA MET A 613 -17.07 -76.29 54.06
C MET A 613 -17.15 -77.82 53.95
N LEU A 614 -17.58 -78.32 52.80
CA LEU A 614 -17.62 -79.76 52.52
C LEU A 614 -16.21 -80.35 52.39
N LEU A 615 -15.25 -79.63 51.80
CA LEU A 615 -13.85 -80.06 51.73
C LEU A 615 -13.15 -80.15 53.08
N LYS A 616 -13.51 -79.29 54.04
CA LYS A 616 -12.95 -79.29 55.39
C LYS A 616 -13.53 -80.39 56.29
N GLY A 617 -14.47 -81.20 55.80
CA GLY A 617 -15.01 -82.36 56.52
C GLY A 617 -16.00 -82.04 57.65
N TYR A 618 -16.53 -80.82 57.71
CA TYR A 618 -17.42 -80.37 58.80
C TYR A 618 -18.75 -81.14 58.91
N TYR A 619 -19.15 -81.91 57.89
CA TYR A 619 -20.44 -82.63 57.84
C TYR A 619 -20.30 -84.13 57.50
N GLY A 620 -19.13 -84.73 57.72
CA GLY A 620 -18.87 -86.16 57.48
C GLY A 620 -17.80 -86.41 56.41
N HIS A 621 -17.34 -87.66 56.28
CA HIS A 621 -16.30 -88.04 55.31
C HIS A 621 -16.92 -88.33 53.94
N LEU A 622 -16.58 -87.51 52.96
CA LEU A 622 -16.90 -87.73 51.54
C LEU A 622 -16.00 -88.83 50.96
N SER A 623 -16.46 -89.52 49.93
CA SER A 623 -15.62 -90.44 49.14
C SER A 623 -14.52 -89.67 48.40
N ASP A 624 -13.42 -90.33 48.04
CA ASP A 624 -12.29 -89.70 47.35
C ASP A 624 -12.72 -88.97 46.06
N LYS A 625 -13.64 -89.57 45.29
CA LYS A 625 -14.24 -88.93 44.10
C LYS A 625 -15.11 -87.72 44.45
N GLY A 626 -15.84 -87.76 45.57
CA GLY A 626 -16.65 -86.63 46.04
C GLY A 626 -15.78 -85.42 46.44
N LEU A 627 -14.64 -85.67 47.11
CA LEU A 627 -13.65 -84.65 47.43
C LEU A 627 -13.02 -84.05 46.16
N GLU A 628 -12.77 -84.86 45.14
CA GLU A 628 -12.23 -84.38 43.86
C GLU A 628 -13.22 -83.45 43.12
N TYR A 629 -14.50 -83.84 43.00
CA TYR A 629 -15.52 -82.99 42.38
C TYR A 629 -15.74 -81.68 43.16
N LEU A 630 -15.70 -81.72 44.49
CA LEU A 630 -15.81 -80.51 45.30
C LEU A 630 -14.61 -79.57 45.12
N LYS A 631 -13.39 -80.11 45.06
CA LYS A 631 -12.20 -79.31 44.71
C LYS A 631 -12.38 -78.64 43.35
N ASN A 632 -12.90 -79.36 42.35
CA ASN A 632 -13.15 -78.80 41.03
C ASN A 632 -14.22 -77.70 41.05
N ILE A 633 -15.31 -77.85 41.80
CA ILE A 633 -16.35 -76.81 41.97
C ILE A 633 -15.74 -75.56 42.63
N THR A 634 -14.96 -75.73 43.70
CA THR A 634 -14.32 -74.61 44.39
C THR A 634 -13.35 -73.87 43.47
N ILE A 635 -12.52 -74.61 42.71
CA ILE A 635 -11.54 -74.03 41.77
C ILE A 635 -12.26 -73.25 40.66
N SER A 636 -13.26 -73.86 40.01
CA SER A 636 -14.04 -73.22 38.95
C SER A 636 -14.79 -71.99 39.45
N GLY A 637 -15.35 -72.06 40.67
CA GLY A 637 -16.01 -70.92 41.30
C GLY A 637 -15.05 -69.75 41.53
N LYS A 638 -13.88 -70.02 42.12
CA LYS A 638 -12.85 -68.98 42.33
C LYS A 638 -12.37 -68.37 41.02
N HIS A 639 -12.21 -69.18 39.97
CA HIS A 639 -11.80 -68.71 38.66
C HIS A 639 -12.83 -67.76 38.02
N LEU A 640 -14.12 -68.10 38.09
CA LEU A 640 -15.17 -67.24 37.56
C LEU A 640 -15.30 -65.93 38.37
N LEU A 641 -15.04 -65.96 39.68
CA LEU A 641 -15.08 -64.79 40.54
C LEU A 641 -13.99 -63.78 40.15
N LEU A 642 -12.79 -64.29 39.89
CA LEU A 642 -11.66 -63.50 39.42
C LEU A 642 -11.95 -62.87 38.05
N LEU A 643 -12.52 -63.63 37.12
CA LEU A 643 -12.96 -63.14 35.81
C LEU A 643 -13.94 -61.97 35.92
N VAL A 644 -14.98 -62.15 36.73
CA VAL A 644 -16.02 -61.16 36.94
C VAL A 644 -15.45 -59.88 37.57
N ASN A 645 -14.53 -60.01 38.54
CA ASN A 645 -13.87 -58.86 39.15
C ASN A 645 -12.94 -58.13 38.17
N ASN A 646 -12.20 -58.85 37.33
CA ASN A 646 -11.31 -58.22 36.34
C ASN A 646 -12.09 -57.42 35.28
N ILE A 647 -13.24 -57.93 34.82
CA ILE A 647 -14.12 -57.21 33.89
C ILE A 647 -14.65 -55.92 34.53
N LEU A 648 -15.02 -55.97 35.81
CA LEU A 648 -15.46 -54.78 36.54
C LEU A 648 -14.36 -53.74 36.71
N ASP A 649 -13.18 -54.16 37.15
CA ASP A 649 -12.06 -53.25 37.33
C ASP A 649 -11.76 -52.54 36.01
N LEU A 650 -11.75 -53.27 34.90
CA LEU A 650 -11.59 -52.71 33.57
C LEU A 650 -12.71 -51.71 33.21
N SER A 651 -13.98 -52.10 33.41
CA SER A 651 -15.12 -51.21 33.13
C SER A 651 -15.11 -49.92 33.97
N LYS A 652 -14.68 -49.98 35.24
CA LYS A 652 -14.57 -48.78 36.09
C LYS A 652 -13.46 -47.85 35.64
N ILE A 653 -12.34 -48.42 35.16
CA ILE A 653 -11.22 -47.63 34.63
C ILE A 653 -11.63 -46.97 33.31
N GLU A 654 -12.27 -47.70 32.39
CA GLU A 654 -12.78 -47.14 31.12
C GLU A 654 -13.80 -46.02 31.33
N SER A 655 -14.67 -46.15 32.33
CA SER A 655 -15.69 -45.13 32.63
C SER A 655 -15.14 -43.95 33.43
N GLY A 656 -13.85 -43.91 33.76
CA GLY A 656 -13.22 -42.87 34.58
C GLY A 656 -13.66 -42.85 36.05
N ASN A 657 -14.30 -43.91 36.54
CA ASN A 657 -14.84 -44.01 37.91
C ASN A 657 -13.92 -44.79 38.87
N ALA A 658 -12.69 -45.11 38.44
CA ALA A 658 -11.69 -45.76 39.28
C ALA A 658 -10.82 -44.70 39.95
N ASN A 659 -10.87 -44.61 41.29
CA ASN A 659 -9.99 -43.77 42.09
C ASN A 659 -8.87 -44.62 42.69
N LEU A 660 -7.65 -44.07 42.70
CA LEU A 660 -6.51 -44.66 43.37
C LEU A 660 -6.50 -44.26 44.85
N VAL A 661 -6.21 -45.22 45.72
CA VAL A 661 -5.99 -44.98 47.15
C VAL A 661 -4.49 -45.03 47.40
N TYR A 662 -3.85 -43.85 47.46
CA TYR A 662 -2.42 -43.73 47.62
C TYR A 662 -1.98 -44.00 49.06
N GLU A 663 -1.04 -44.91 49.23
CA GLU A 663 -0.42 -45.23 50.52
C GLU A 663 1.10 -45.39 50.35
N LYS A 664 1.87 -45.01 51.36
CA LYS A 664 3.32 -45.26 51.39
C LYS A 664 3.60 -46.72 51.74
N PHE A 665 4.28 -47.43 50.87
CA PHE A 665 4.73 -48.78 51.15
C PHE A 665 6.11 -49.08 50.58
N ASN A 666 6.73 -50.11 51.13
CA ASN A 666 8.02 -50.60 50.69
C ASN A 666 7.83 -51.68 49.60
N SER A 667 8.33 -51.42 48.40
CA SER A 667 8.14 -52.32 47.24
C SER A 667 8.80 -53.68 47.44
N GLU A 668 10.00 -53.74 48.06
CA GLU A 668 10.69 -54.99 48.37
C GLU A 668 9.83 -55.90 49.27
N HIS A 669 9.20 -55.33 50.32
CA HIS A 669 8.36 -56.11 51.22
C HIS A 669 7.13 -56.71 50.51
N VAL A 670 6.45 -55.90 49.69
CA VAL A 670 5.24 -56.33 48.97
C VAL A 670 5.56 -57.37 47.90
N ILE A 671 6.66 -57.20 47.15
CA ILE A 671 7.10 -58.18 46.15
C ILE A 671 7.45 -59.52 46.82
N ASN A 672 8.17 -59.49 47.95
CA ASN A 672 8.49 -60.70 48.71
C ASN A 672 7.22 -61.46 49.17
N GLU A 673 6.19 -60.75 49.65
CA GLU A 673 4.90 -61.34 50.05
C GLU A 673 4.24 -62.11 48.89
N ILE A 674 4.23 -61.52 47.70
CA ILE A 674 3.63 -62.12 46.50
C ILE A 674 4.43 -63.33 46.03
N VAL A 675 5.77 -63.22 46.03
CA VAL A 675 6.67 -64.33 45.65
C VAL A 675 6.51 -65.51 46.60
N LEU A 676 6.37 -65.28 47.92
CA LEU A 676 6.09 -66.33 48.90
C LEU A 676 4.79 -67.08 48.59
N THR A 677 3.75 -66.34 48.19
CA THR A 677 2.46 -66.91 47.79
C THR A 677 2.59 -67.82 46.56
N LEU A 678 3.35 -67.39 45.56
CA LEU A 678 3.57 -68.13 44.31
C LEU A 678 4.64 -69.23 44.42
N ARG A 679 5.42 -69.27 45.51
CA ARG A 679 6.50 -70.24 45.73
C ARG A 679 6.02 -71.69 45.68
N SER A 680 4.83 -71.97 46.21
CA SER A 680 4.23 -73.31 46.17
C SER A 680 3.99 -73.79 44.73
N LEU A 681 3.57 -72.89 43.83
CA LEU A 681 3.33 -73.18 42.42
C LEU A 681 4.65 -73.34 41.65
N ALA A 682 5.64 -72.50 41.95
CA ALA A 682 6.97 -72.58 41.36
C ALA A 682 7.71 -73.87 41.75
N ILE A 683 7.66 -74.29 43.02
CA ILE A 683 8.24 -75.55 43.51
C ILE A 683 7.59 -76.75 42.81
N LYS A 684 6.26 -76.74 42.64
CA LYS A 684 5.55 -77.83 41.95
C LYS A 684 6.02 -78.02 40.50
N LYS A 685 6.50 -76.95 39.84
CA LYS A 685 7.08 -76.98 38.49
C LYS A 685 8.61 -77.00 38.47
N ASN A 686 9.27 -77.05 39.63
CA ASN A 686 10.73 -76.91 39.76
C ASN A 686 11.30 -75.66 39.05
N VAL A 687 10.63 -74.51 39.14
CA VAL A 687 11.10 -73.22 38.59
C VAL A 687 11.84 -72.44 39.67
N SER A 688 13.06 -71.96 39.40
CA SER A 688 13.81 -71.12 40.33
C SER A 688 13.38 -69.66 40.23
N MET A 689 13.32 -68.97 41.38
CA MET A 689 12.99 -67.54 41.45
C MET A 689 14.15 -66.78 42.11
N ASP A 690 14.75 -65.86 41.36
CA ASP A 690 15.87 -65.03 41.80
C ASP A 690 15.39 -63.58 42.01
N LEU A 691 15.71 -62.98 43.16
CA LEU A 691 15.23 -61.65 43.53
C LEU A 691 16.41 -60.68 43.71
N GLN A 692 16.39 -59.57 43.00
CA GLN A 692 17.33 -58.45 43.11
C GLN A 692 16.55 -57.17 43.41
N LEU A 693 16.08 -57.05 44.65
CA LEU A 693 15.17 -55.98 45.05
C LEU A 693 15.93 -54.88 45.78
N GLU A 694 15.85 -53.65 45.27
CA GLU A 694 16.24 -52.44 45.99
C GLU A 694 15.17 -52.04 47.01
N ASN A 695 15.60 -51.55 48.17
CA ASN A 695 14.76 -51.10 49.26
C ASN A 695 14.12 -49.73 48.93
N ILE A 696 13.11 -49.72 48.06
CA ILE A 696 12.44 -48.52 47.54
C ILE A 696 11.06 -48.36 48.18
N THR A 697 10.83 -47.20 48.81
CA THR A 697 9.52 -46.77 49.32
C THR A 697 8.86 -45.83 48.31
N ILE A 698 7.59 -46.08 47.98
CA ILE A 698 6.80 -45.30 47.01
C ILE A 698 5.42 -44.97 47.57
N ASN A 699 4.86 -43.81 47.21
CA ASN A 699 3.45 -43.50 47.43
C ASN A 699 2.61 -43.89 46.21
N ALA A 700 1.90 -45.03 46.28
CA ALA A 700 1.09 -45.60 45.20
C ALA A 700 -0.08 -46.40 45.80
N ASP A 701 -1.02 -46.87 44.98
CA ASP A 701 -2.07 -47.77 45.47
C ASP A 701 -1.51 -49.20 45.67
N ILE A 702 -1.29 -49.57 46.93
CA ILE A 702 -0.70 -50.86 47.31
C ILE A 702 -1.53 -52.05 46.82
N SER A 703 -2.86 -51.92 46.78
CA SER A 703 -3.76 -52.99 46.34
C SER A 703 -3.62 -53.22 44.83
N LYS A 704 -3.60 -52.15 44.05
CA LYS A 704 -3.39 -52.21 42.60
C LYS A 704 -1.95 -52.62 42.24
N PHE A 705 -0.96 -52.19 43.02
CA PHE A 705 0.42 -52.67 42.89
C PHE A 705 0.51 -54.19 43.10
N ARG A 706 -0.12 -54.72 44.16
CA ARG A 706 -0.21 -56.18 44.39
C ARG A 706 -0.85 -56.90 43.20
N GLN A 707 -1.90 -56.32 42.62
CA GLN A 707 -2.62 -56.89 41.47
C GLN A 707 -1.74 -56.93 40.21
N ILE A 708 -1.02 -55.84 39.90
CA ILE A 708 -0.05 -55.77 38.80
C ILE A 708 1.03 -56.85 38.98
N MET A 709 1.67 -56.89 40.15
CA MET A 709 2.74 -57.83 40.45
C MET A 709 2.27 -59.28 40.40
N TYR A 710 1.12 -59.58 40.99
CA TYR A 710 0.54 -60.93 40.94
C TYR A 710 0.25 -61.36 39.49
N ASN A 711 -0.30 -60.48 38.66
CA ASN A 711 -0.60 -60.80 37.25
C ASN A 711 0.68 -61.12 36.45
N LEU A 712 1.73 -60.31 36.60
CA LEU A 712 3.00 -60.52 35.90
C LEU A 712 3.72 -61.79 36.39
N LEU A 713 3.84 -61.97 37.71
CA LEU A 713 4.55 -63.11 38.29
C LEU A 713 3.81 -64.43 38.09
N SER A 714 2.48 -64.44 38.24
CA SER A 714 1.69 -65.65 37.99
C SER A 714 1.76 -66.06 36.52
N ASN A 715 1.71 -65.12 35.57
CA ASN A 715 1.95 -65.40 34.15
C ASN A 715 3.35 -65.97 33.92
N SER A 716 4.38 -65.40 34.56
CA SER A 716 5.76 -65.88 34.45
C SER A 716 5.90 -67.34 34.93
N VAL A 717 5.35 -67.69 36.10
CA VAL A 717 5.32 -69.08 36.63
C VAL A 717 4.50 -70.00 35.73
N LYS A 718 3.41 -69.50 35.17
CA LYS A 718 2.49 -70.24 34.31
C LYS A 718 3.14 -70.65 32.99
N PHE A 719 3.87 -69.75 32.33
CA PHE A 719 4.42 -69.95 30.99
C PHE A 719 5.89 -70.37 30.95
N THR A 720 6.55 -70.43 32.11
CA THR A 720 7.88 -71.03 32.25
C THR A 720 7.78 -72.57 32.35
N PRO A 721 8.50 -73.33 31.49
CA PRO A 721 8.62 -74.79 31.61
C PRO A 721 9.31 -75.26 32.88
N GLU A 722 9.26 -76.57 33.15
CA GLU A 722 9.97 -77.17 34.28
C GLU A 722 11.48 -76.92 34.20
N ASN A 723 12.11 -76.63 35.34
CA ASN A 723 13.54 -76.24 35.44
C ASN A 723 13.89 -74.86 34.82
N GLY A 724 12.90 -74.05 34.46
CA GLY A 724 13.14 -72.66 34.03
C GLY A 724 13.46 -71.72 35.20
N LYS A 725 13.74 -70.46 34.87
CA LYS A 725 14.09 -69.41 35.84
C LYS A 725 13.21 -68.18 35.67
N ILE A 726 12.90 -67.54 36.78
CA ILE A 726 12.24 -66.23 36.83
C ILE A 726 13.12 -65.31 37.69
N ALA A 727 13.44 -64.12 37.19
CA ALA A 727 14.15 -63.10 37.95
C ALA A 727 13.27 -61.85 38.12
N VAL A 728 13.31 -61.24 39.31
CA VAL A 728 12.62 -59.98 39.59
C VAL A 728 13.63 -58.96 40.07
N SER A 729 13.66 -57.79 39.45
CA SER A 729 14.51 -56.69 39.88
C SER A 729 13.73 -55.39 40.04
N THR A 730 14.14 -54.56 41.01
CA THR A 730 13.60 -53.21 41.20
C THR A 730 14.72 -52.18 41.11
N SER A 731 14.42 -51.04 40.51
CA SER A 731 15.32 -49.89 40.42
C SER A 731 14.52 -48.59 40.36
N ILE A 732 15.19 -47.45 40.52
CA ILE A 732 14.62 -46.14 40.25
C ILE A 732 15.14 -45.64 38.89
N GLU A 733 14.24 -45.35 37.95
CA GLU A 733 14.56 -44.72 36.67
C GLU A 733 13.67 -43.50 36.47
N ASP A 734 14.23 -42.35 36.07
CA ASP A 734 13.52 -41.09 35.88
C ASP A 734 12.59 -40.71 37.05
N ASN A 735 13.04 -40.97 38.28
CA ASN A 735 12.30 -40.74 39.54
C ASN A 735 10.99 -41.56 39.66
N MET A 736 10.86 -42.65 38.89
CA MET A 736 9.79 -43.64 38.98
C MET A 736 10.34 -44.98 39.47
N LEU A 737 9.53 -45.73 40.22
CA LEU A 737 9.83 -47.13 40.55
C LEU A 737 9.71 -47.96 39.27
N ARG A 738 10.80 -48.60 38.85
CA ARG A 738 10.81 -49.61 37.80
C ARG A 738 10.87 -51.00 38.42
N VAL A 739 10.00 -51.89 37.95
CA VAL A 739 10.03 -53.31 38.31
C VAL A 739 10.15 -54.14 37.03
N ASN A 740 11.18 -55.00 36.96
CA ASN A 740 11.36 -55.94 35.87
C ASN A 740 11.02 -57.37 36.34
N VAL A 741 10.35 -58.12 35.48
CA VAL A 741 10.03 -59.54 35.65
C VAL A 741 10.52 -60.26 34.40
N ASP A 742 11.59 -61.02 34.57
CA ASP A 742 12.27 -61.79 33.53
C ASP A 742 11.92 -63.28 33.69
N ASP A 743 11.43 -63.91 32.64
CA ASP A 743 11.19 -65.35 32.59
C ASP A 743 11.99 -66.03 31.47
N THR A 744 12.38 -67.29 31.66
CA THR A 744 12.96 -68.14 30.60
C THR A 744 11.90 -69.03 29.95
N GLY A 745 10.68 -68.54 29.83
CA GLY A 745 9.53 -69.28 29.34
C GLY A 745 9.47 -69.44 27.83
N ILE A 746 8.27 -69.75 27.32
CA ILE A 746 8.05 -69.99 25.89
C ILE A 746 8.31 -68.78 24.98
N GLY A 747 8.41 -67.57 25.54
CA GLY A 747 8.50 -66.33 24.78
C GLY A 747 7.24 -66.04 23.93
N ILE A 748 7.22 -64.88 23.29
CA ILE A 748 6.11 -64.35 22.50
C ILE A 748 6.59 -64.17 21.06
N ALA A 749 5.82 -64.67 20.09
CA ALA A 749 6.14 -64.49 18.67
C ALA A 749 5.92 -63.02 18.25
N ARG A 750 6.81 -62.48 17.40
CA ARG A 750 6.77 -61.06 16.99
C ARG A 750 5.44 -60.63 16.35
N LYS A 751 4.76 -61.55 15.65
CA LYS A 751 3.44 -61.34 15.03
C LYS A 751 2.31 -61.07 16.05
N ASP A 752 2.56 -61.40 17.31
CA ASP A 752 1.56 -61.35 18.37
C ASP A 752 1.81 -60.21 19.38
N PHE A 753 2.85 -59.39 19.17
CA PHE A 753 3.18 -58.25 20.05
C PHE A 753 2.00 -57.26 20.19
N ASP A 754 1.32 -56.94 19.10
CA ASP A 754 0.17 -56.01 19.09
C ASP A 754 -1.10 -56.58 19.75
N LYS A 755 -1.07 -57.85 20.19
CA LYS A 755 -2.23 -58.57 20.70
C LYS A 755 -2.17 -58.84 22.20
N ILE A 756 -1.00 -58.80 22.83
CA ILE A 756 -0.83 -59.31 24.20
C ILE A 756 -1.52 -58.46 25.27
N PHE A 757 -1.74 -57.17 24.99
CA PHE A 757 -2.49 -56.27 25.86
C PHE A 757 -3.95 -56.09 25.42
N LYS A 758 -4.40 -56.78 24.36
CA LYS A 758 -5.82 -56.75 23.95
C LYS A 758 -6.64 -57.65 24.86
N GLU A 759 -7.80 -57.13 25.28
CA GLU A 759 -8.75 -57.84 26.12
C GLU A 759 -9.19 -59.17 25.48
N PHE A 760 -9.44 -60.17 26.32
CA PHE A 760 -9.93 -61.51 25.94
C PHE A 760 -9.05 -62.26 24.91
N THR A 761 -7.84 -61.78 24.64
CA THR A 761 -6.98 -62.36 23.62
C THR A 761 -6.02 -63.38 24.23
N GLN A 762 -6.02 -64.60 23.70
CA GLN A 762 -5.06 -65.66 24.04
C GLN A 762 -4.30 -66.08 22.80
N LEU A 763 -2.99 -66.32 22.93
CA LEU A 763 -2.15 -66.68 21.79
C LEU A 763 -2.28 -68.17 21.46
N ASP A 764 -2.36 -68.53 20.18
CA ASP A 764 -2.55 -69.91 19.68
C ASP A 764 -1.23 -70.70 19.60
N SER A 765 -0.61 -70.99 20.75
CA SER A 765 0.51 -71.94 20.84
C SER A 765 0.05 -73.30 21.37
N SER A 766 0.73 -74.38 21.00
CA SER A 766 0.48 -75.73 21.55
C SER A 766 0.68 -75.79 23.07
N TYR A 767 1.43 -74.83 23.64
CA TYR A 767 1.72 -74.70 25.05
C TYR A 767 0.65 -73.90 25.83
N THR A 768 0.08 -72.85 25.23
CA THR A 768 -1.03 -72.07 25.82
C THR A 768 -2.33 -72.87 25.91
N ARG A 769 -2.58 -73.82 24.99
CA ARG A 769 -3.73 -74.75 25.08
C ARG A 769 -3.73 -75.66 26.32
N LYS A 770 -2.58 -75.89 26.97
CA LYS A 770 -2.46 -76.67 28.21
C LYS A 770 -2.68 -75.83 29.48
N GLN A 771 -2.82 -74.52 29.37
CA GLN A 771 -2.67 -73.57 30.47
C GLN A 771 -3.83 -72.55 30.46
N GLU A 772 -4.92 -72.82 31.18
CA GLU A 772 -6.13 -71.97 31.26
C GLU A 772 -5.83 -70.54 31.70
N GLY A 773 -6.22 -69.54 30.90
CA GLY A 773 -6.12 -68.11 31.22
C GLY A 773 -7.36 -67.37 30.74
N THR A 774 -7.46 -66.09 31.08
CA THR A 774 -8.65 -65.27 30.79
C THR A 774 -8.41 -64.24 29.68
N GLY A 775 -7.16 -63.96 29.33
CA GLY A 775 -6.78 -62.89 28.41
C GLY A 775 -6.97 -61.47 28.97
N LEU A 776 -7.33 -61.32 30.25
CA LEU A 776 -7.59 -60.01 30.87
C LEU A 776 -6.43 -59.48 31.72
N GLY A 777 -5.54 -60.35 32.20
CA GLY A 777 -4.51 -59.97 33.19
C GLY A 777 -3.53 -58.91 32.71
N LEU A 778 -3.02 -59.02 31.47
CA LEU A 778 -2.08 -58.05 30.90
C LEU A 778 -2.77 -56.74 30.52
N ALA A 779 -3.96 -56.79 29.92
CA ALA A 779 -4.78 -55.61 29.62
C ALA A 779 -5.10 -54.81 30.89
N LEU A 780 -5.51 -55.49 31.97
CA LEU A 780 -5.76 -54.88 33.27
C LEU A 780 -4.48 -54.31 33.88
N THR A 781 -3.35 -55.01 33.75
CA THR A 781 -2.04 -54.52 34.22
C THR A 781 -1.68 -53.20 33.53
N GLN A 782 -1.83 -53.12 32.21
CA GLN A 782 -1.61 -51.88 31.47
C GLN A 782 -2.53 -50.76 31.98
N LYS A 783 -3.83 -51.03 32.12
CA LYS A 783 -4.79 -50.03 32.59
C LYS A 783 -4.53 -49.55 34.00
N LEU A 784 -4.11 -50.43 34.91
CA LEU A 784 -3.76 -50.06 36.28
C LEU A 784 -2.48 -49.22 36.33
N VAL A 785 -1.47 -49.54 35.51
CA VAL A 785 -0.24 -48.75 35.42
C VAL A 785 -0.53 -47.37 34.80
N GLU A 786 -1.32 -47.31 33.72
CA GLU A 786 -1.77 -46.05 33.10
C GLU A 786 -2.57 -45.19 34.09
N LEU A 787 -3.43 -45.80 34.91
CA LEU A 787 -4.19 -45.09 35.95
C LEU A 787 -3.27 -44.43 36.99
N HIS A 788 -2.12 -45.02 37.28
CA HIS A 788 -1.07 -44.43 38.11
C HIS A 788 -0.18 -43.43 37.36
N LYS A 789 -0.47 -43.12 36.09
CA LYS A 789 0.39 -42.32 35.19
C LYS A 789 1.76 -42.94 34.91
N GLY A 790 1.85 -44.27 35.03
CA GLY A 790 3.03 -45.07 34.71
C GLY A 790 3.03 -45.62 33.29
N SER A 791 4.00 -46.48 32.96
CA SER A 791 4.06 -47.20 31.68
C SER A 791 4.41 -48.68 31.86
N VAL A 792 3.92 -49.55 30.98
CA VAL A 792 4.27 -50.98 30.95
C VAL A 792 4.82 -51.34 29.57
N ASN A 793 5.88 -52.14 29.52
CA ASN A 793 6.56 -52.54 28.29
C ASN A 793 7.12 -53.96 28.43
N PHE A 794 7.57 -54.53 27.31
CA PHE A 794 8.13 -55.88 27.30
C PHE A 794 9.14 -56.11 26.16
N GLU A 795 10.00 -57.10 26.36
CA GLU A 795 10.91 -57.65 25.36
C GLU A 795 10.77 -59.16 25.38
N SER A 796 10.60 -59.79 24.22
CA SER A 796 10.39 -61.24 24.16
C SER A 796 11.00 -61.85 22.91
N GLN A 797 11.50 -63.08 23.04
CA GLN A 797 11.90 -63.90 21.91
C GLN A 797 11.29 -65.30 22.07
N GLU A 798 10.55 -65.75 21.05
CA GLU A 798 9.96 -67.08 20.99
C GLU A 798 11.02 -68.17 21.28
N GLY A 799 10.72 -69.03 22.25
CA GLY A 799 11.59 -70.10 22.75
C GLY A 799 12.67 -69.68 23.75
N LYS A 800 12.85 -68.39 24.05
CA LYS A 800 13.89 -67.90 24.99
C LYS A 800 13.36 -67.22 26.25
N GLY A 801 12.11 -66.77 26.25
CA GLY A 801 11.46 -66.14 27.41
C GLY A 801 11.03 -64.70 27.16
N THR A 802 10.51 -64.06 28.21
CA THR A 802 10.00 -62.69 28.16
C THR A 802 10.47 -61.88 29.35
N ARG A 803 10.82 -60.62 29.10
CA ARG A 803 11.01 -59.58 30.11
C ARG A 803 9.83 -58.63 30.03
N PHE A 804 9.03 -58.55 31.09
CA PHE A 804 8.06 -57.47 31.29
C PHE A 804 8.62 -56.46 32.27
N TRP A 805 8.36 -55.18 32.05
CA TRP A 805 8.63 -54.16 33.05
C TRP A 805 7.54 -53.10 33.09
N PHE A 806 7.37 -52.49 34.25
CA PHE A 806 6.52 -51.32 34.41
C PHE A 806 7.19 -50.26 35.27
N THR A 807 6.77 -49.00 35.07
CA THR A 807 7.16 -47.85 35.85
C THR A 807 5.96 -47.28 36.59
N LEU A 808 6.12 -46.90 37.86
CA LEU A 808 5.12 -46.15 38.63
C LEU A 808 5.76 -44.89 39.22
N PRO A 809 5.14 -43.71 39.04
CA PRO A 809 5.62 -42.50 39.68
C PRO A 809 5.27 -42.48 41.16
N ASP A 810 6.13 -41.84 41.95
CA ASP A 810 5.86 -41.54 43.34
C ASP A 810 4.87 -40.37 43.43
N ALA A 811 3.65 -40.63 43.92
CA ALA A 811 2.58 -39.64 43.89
C ALA A 811 2.90 -38.36 44.69
N GLU A 812 3.74 -38.43 45.73
CA GLU A 812 4.19 -37.24 46.47
C GLU A 812 5.14 -36.33 45.68
N LYS A 813 5.72 -36.81 44.58
CA LYS A 813 6.65 -36.05 43.73
C LYS A 813 6.02 -35.54 42.44
N LEU A 814 4.72 -35.80 42.26
CA LEU A 814 3.90 -35.37 41.12
C LEU A 814 3.03 -34.12 41.43
N GLU A 815 2.88 -33.78 42.72
CA GLU A 815 2.41 -32.48 43.22
C GLU A 815 3.60 -31.51 43.33
#